data_AF-A0A2I0PSK0-F1
#
_entry.id   AF-A0A2I0PSK0-F1
#
_cell.length_a   1.000
_cell.length_b   1.000
_cell.length_c   1.000
_cell.angle_alpha   90.00
_cell.angle_beta   90.00
_cell.angle_gamma   90.00
#
_symmetry.space_group_name_H-M   'P 1'
#
loop_
_entity.id
_entity.type
_entity.pdbx_description
1 polymer ?
#
loop_
_entity_poly.entity_id
_entity_poly.type
_entity_poly.pdbx_seq_one_letter_code
_entity_poly.pdbx_strand_id
1 'polypeptide(L)'
;MHERAVPAIIIIGLLVFMTLAVTVVAAAVPSYPIDSTVKTTADRTVSIAPNVTPRPTLIRPDDVANYTNYGYGSWIYGPPLSYPKRLDIMPAGYTAGSVTHTSKLVHFFTITDIHITDEETPASAIWFGLFGGVSSGYSPVMLLSTQVFDAAIQTINALHLQDPFDFGISLGDAANNNQYNEVRWYIDDLDGKEIDPDSGIIDDPIDGPLNDYQDKFQPAGINSSIKWYQTLGNHDHFYTGFLRQDAYSRQTYTGLDLLNHGNVFGVADGVNSRGMWMGTINGTTRNGTAYGAGFNDSFSTPPQVLAADLNRTSLTTSQWMSEFFNTTTSPVGHGFSQADAATGFACYSFEPKPGIKMIVLDDTQNETDSVDPTSYGYGHGTVDKARYDWLVNELDAGQRDGKLMIIAAHVPIGVLDPSNDASWSNYSYRKEDQIIAKLHTYPNFILWIAGHLHLNQVSAFPSPDSSHPEYGFWEVQTSSLRDYPQMFRMFEIYRNSDSTVSIMITDVDPAVDPAVDPAVGRGSLANLSRSYGVTAQQIFVNQMNPSPNGSYNAELFKTLTAPPAPPSVPPGDGDSRTAPVTTGPAGQASVTIKTNDLGQTIAPYTVQTTTLSPIEVTVDVPQSTKALAADGGHLGEVTVTPLSQEAVTAIAGTTAPAGMVFTAGGLGVECTPAGATFDHPVSITFTMTETQWGAALSQAGGKAEAITIQYYDTTTKSWVSLPTSAATTARSVTATTNHFSLFAVFVKTSTGSVPTQTTYSGETPTPVAVVPTTAAVVTTATPVPVSPPAEPQLPVVTIVAIIAGIAVIIAGALLLRRWWIRRQNPALFRKYD
;
A
#
# COMPACT_ATOMS: atom_id res chain seq x y z
N MET A 1 -36.04 49.19 35.22
CA MET A 1 -36.01 48.61 33.85
C MET A 1 -34.59 48.41 33.27
N HIS A 2 -33.51 48.86 33.94
CA HIS A 2 -32.15 48.77 33.38
C HIS A 2 -31.36 47.46 33.68
N GLU A 3 -31.86 46.55 34.52
CA GLU A 3 -31.11 45.34 34.90
C GLU A 3 -31.30 44.12 33.98
N ARG A 4 -32.18 44.20 32.96
CA ARG A 4 -32.42 43.09 32.02
C ARG A 4 -31.83 43.29 30.60
N ALA A 5 -31.26 44.46 30.30
CA ALA A 5 -30.77 44.78 28.96
C ALA A 5 -29.31 44.34 28.71
N VAL A 6 -28.49 44.25 29.76
CA VAL A 6 -27.05 43.93 29.65
C VAL A 6 -26.81 42.46 29.23
N PRO A 7 -27.54 41.45 29.73
CA PRO A 7 -27.37 40.07 29.27
C PRO A 7 -27.79 39.89 27.80
N ALA A 8 -28.82 40.60 27.35
CA ALA A 8 -29.34 40.49 25.98
C ALA A 8 -28.36 41.03 24.93
N ILE A 9 -27.66 42.12 25.22
CA ILE A 9 -26.67 42.71 24.30
C ILE A 9 -25.41 41.83 24.20
N ILE A 10 -25.01 41.18 25.29
CA ILE A 10 -23.88 40.23 25.29
C ILE A 10 -24.23 38.96 24.51
N ILE A 11 -25.45 38.44 24.67
CA ILE A 11 -25.92 37.26 23.92
C ILE A 11 -26.03 37.56 22.42
N ILE A 12 -26.57 38.74 22.04
CA ILE A 12 -26.65 39.16 20.64
C ILE A 12 -25.25 39.39 20.05
N GLY A 13 -24.32 39.98 20.81
CA GLY A 13 -22.93 40.16 20.39
C GLY A 13 -22.20 38.83 20.16
N LEU A 14 -22.39 37.84 21.05
CA LEU A 14 -21.85 36.49 20.90
C LEU A 14 -22.48 35.71 19.74
N LEU A 15 -23.78 35.89 19.48
CA LEU A 15 -24.46 35.30 18.32
C LEU A 15 -23.98 35.90 17.00
N VAL A 16 -23.74 37.21 16.94
CA VAL A 16 -23.18 37.89 15.76
C VAL A 16 -21.71 37.51 15.55
N PHE A 17 -20.93 37.34 16.62
CA PHE A 17 -19.55 36.87 16.52
C PHE A 17 -19.45 35.38 16.15
N MET A 18 -20.35 34.53 16.66
CA MET A 18 -20.45 33.13 16.20
C MET A 18 -20.95 33.03 14.76
N THR A 19 -21.81 33.93 14.29
CA THR A 19 -22.24 33.92 12.88
C THR A 19 -21.20 34.52 11.93
N LEU A 20 -20.38 35.48 12.35
CA LEU A 20 -19.24 35.98 11.55
C LEU A 20 -18.00 35.07 11.62
N ALA A 21 -17.74 34.40 12.74
CA ALA A 21 -16.63 33.44 12.86
C ALA A 21 -16.91 32.10 12.15
N VAL A 22 -18.14 31.87 11.71
CA VAL A 22 -18.56 30.65 10.97
C VAL A 22 -18.47 30.83 9.45
N THR A 23 -18.01 31.97 8.93
CA THR A 23 -17.81 32.16 7.47
C THR A 23 -16.40 32.59 7.11
N VAL A 24 -15.40 31.93 7.69
CA VAL A 24 -14.22 31.54 6.91
C VAL A 24 -14.35 30.04 6.71
N VAL A 25 -15.32 29.65 5.88
CA VAL A 25 -15.28 28.32 5.27
C VAL A 25 -14.06 28.39 4.37
N ALA A 26 -12.95 27.77 4.77
CA ALA A 26 -11.90 27.44 3.82
C ALA A 26 -12.63 26.78 2.64
N ALA A 27 -12.44 27.33 1.43
CA ALA A 27 -13.09 26.77 0.25
C ALA A 27 -12.81 25.27 0.24
N ALA A 28 -13.85 24.45 0.20
CA ALA A 28 -13.67 23.01 0.19
C ALA A 28 -12.83 22.65 -1.04
N VAL A 29 -11.78 21.85 -0.85
CA VAL A 29 -11.00 21.34 -1.98
C VAL A 29 -11.95 20.58 -2.90
N PRO A 30 -11.98 20.92 -4.20
CA PRO A 30 -12.97 20.37 -5.11
C PRO A 30 -12.70 18.88 -5.35
N SER A 31 -13.77 18.11 -5.52
CA SER A 31 -13.71 16.70 -5.91
C SER A 31 -13.48 16.57 -7.41
N TYR A 32 -12.67 15.59 -7.82
CA TYR A 32 -12.40 15.35 -9.23
C TYR A 32 -13.61 14.71 -9.95
N PRO A 33 -14.12 15.26 -11.06
CA PRO A 33 -15.29 14.69 -11.74
C PRO A 33 -14.93 13.52 -12.67
N ILE A 34 -15.75 12.47 -12.65
CA ILE A 34 -15.79 11.41 -13.69
C ILE A 34 -17.12 11.45 -14.46
N ASP A 35 -17.19 10.75 -15.60
CA ASP A 35 -18.45 10.54 -16.31
C ASP A 35 -19.46 9.85 -15.37
N SER A 36 -20.65 10.44 -15.26
CA SER A 36 -21.78 9.90 -14.48
C SER A 36 -22.20 8.49 -14.88
N THR A 37 -21.80 8.02 -16.07
CA THR A 37 -22.09 6.68 -16.59
C THR A 37 -20.83 5.82 -16.60
N VAL A 38 -20.77 4.86 -15.68
CA VAL A 38 -19.71 3.84 -15.64
C VAL A 38 -20.05 2.66 -16.56
N LYS A 39 -19.07 2.26 -17.38
CA LYS A 39 -19.18 1.22 -18.40
C LYS A 39 -18.04 0.21 -18.29
N THR A 40 -18.31 -1.03 -18.67
CA THR A 40 -17.28 -2.06 -18.81
C THR A 40 -17.02 -2.34 -20.29
N THR A 41 -16.02 -3.16 -20.59
CA THR A 41 -15.80 -3.63 -21.97
C THR A 41 -16.92 -4.51 -22.52
N ALA A 42 -17.83 -5.01 -21.68
CA ALA A 42 -19.07 -5.65 -22.13
C ALA A 42 -20.09 -4.65 -22.72
N ASP A 43 -19.94 -3.35 -22.45
CA ASP A 43 -20.74 -2.28 -23.03
C ASP A 43 -20.06 -1.60 -24.22
N ARG A 44 -18.76 -1.30 -24.09
CA ARG A 44 -17.94 -0.58 -25.08
C ARG A 44 -16.46 -0.74 -24.79
N THR A 45 -15.62 -0.70 -25.82
CA THR A 45 -14.15 -0.68 -25.65
C THR A 45 -13.59 0.71 -25.89
N VAL A 46 -12.34 0.95 -25.50
CA VAL A 46 -11.59 2.15 -25.91
C VAL A 46 -10.65 1.78 -27.04
N SER A 47 -10.70 2.51 -28.14
CA SER A 47 -9.90 2.25 -29.34
C SER A 47 -9.19 3.50 -29.81
N ILE A 48 -7.96 3.35 -30.29
CA ILE A 48 -7.23 4.42 -30.97
C ILE A 48 -8.02 4.85 -32.22
N ALA A 49 -8.27 6.16 -32.38
CA ALA A 49 -9.04 6.66 -33.50
C ALA A 49 -8.31 6.39 -34.84
N PRO A 50 -9.02 6.00 -35.90
CA PRO A 50 -8.43 5.88 -37.24
C PRO A 50 -7.80 7.21 -37.68
N ASN A 51 -6.61 7.17 -38.29
CA ASN A 51 -5.88 8.36 -38.71
C ASN A 51 -6.72 9.25 -39.66
N VAL A 52 -6.98 10.49 -39.25
CA VAL A 52 -7.79 11.45 -40.02
C VAL A 52 -6.97 12.33 -40.97
N THR A 53 -5.62 12.32 -40.88
CA THR A 53 -4.75 13.21 -41.67
C THR A 53 -3.32 12.63 -41.76
N PRO A 54 -2.52 12.91 -42.83
CA PRO A 54 -1.12 12.49 -42.88
C PRO A 54 -0.33 13.15 -41.74
N ARG A 55 0.28 12.34 -40.87
CA ARG A 55 1.12 12.80 -39.76
C ARG A 55 2.58 12.86 -40.20
N PRO A 56 3.44 13.72 -39.62
CA PRO A 56 4.87 13.42 -39.59
C PRO A 56 5.05 12.04 -38.95
N THR A 57 5.83 11.18 -39.59
CA THR A 57 6.04 9.77 -39.21
C THR A 57 6.72 9.60 -37.84
N LEU A 58 7.27 10.67 -37.27
CA LEU A 58 7.96 10.67 -35.99
C LEU A 58 7.73 12.01 -35.28
N ILE A 59 7.05 11.97 -34.14
CA ILE A 59 6.97 13.06 -33.16
C ILE A 59 7.79 12.65 -31.94
N ARG A 60 8.47 13.60 -31.29
CA ARG A 60 9.17 13.29 -30.04
C ARG A 60 8.17 13.13 -28.89
N PRO A 61 8.42 12.23 -27.92
CA PRO A 61 7.56 12.10 -26.73
C PRO A 61 7.41 13.38 -25.89
N ASP A 62 8.37 14.31 -25.96
CA ASP A 62 8.35 15.59 -25.23
C ASP A 62 7.64 16.72 -25.98
N ASP A 63 7.18 16.51 -27.21
CA ASP A 63 6.50 17.53 -28.02
C ASP A 63 4.99 17.60 -27.75
N VAL A 64 4.61 17.59 -26.46
CA VAL A 64 3.23 17.45 -25.96
C VAL A 64 2.29 18.51 -26.55
N ALA A 65 2.78 19.74 -26.73
CA ALA A 65 2.00 20.86 -27.27
C ALA A 65 1.53 20.65 -28.72
N ASN A 66 2.20 19.77 -29.48
CA ASN A 66 1.89 19.53 -30.90
C ASN A 66 1.13 18.23 -31.16
N TYR A 67 0.80 17.44 -30.12
CA TYR A 67 0.11 16.17 -30.27
C TYR A 67 -1.18 16.31 -31.08
N THR A 68 -2.09 17.18 -30.66
CA THR A 68 -3.35 17.42 -31.35
C THR A 68 -3.15 17.98 -32.77
N ASN A 69 -2.19 18.89 -32.96
CA ASN A 69 -1.88 19.49 -34.26
C ASN A 69 -1.43 18.44 -35.29
N TYR A 70 -0.75 17.39 -34.83
CA TYR A 70 -0.31 16.26 -35.65
C TYR A 70 -1.25 15.05 -35.57
N GLY A 71 -2.42 15.18 -34.93
CA GLY A 71 -3.45 14.15 -34.86
C GLY A 71 -3.19 13.04 -33.84
N TYR A 72 -2.20 13.16 -32.95
CA TYR A 72 -1.93 12.21 -31.87
C TYR A 72 -2.94 12.31 -30.73
N GLY A 73 -3.09 11.21 -29.99
CA GLY A 73 -3.93 11.15 -28.78
C GLY A 73 -5.44 11.09 -29.01
N SER A 74 -5.89 11.03 -30.26
CA SER A 74 -7.30 10.86 -30.59
C SER A 74 -7.75 9.41 -30.39
N TRP A 75 -8.87 9.23 -29.68
CA TRP A 75 -9.46 7.93 -29.36
C TRP A 75 -10.99 7.97 -29.52
N ILE A 76 -11.58 6.79 -29.66
CA ILE A 76 -13.02 6.59 -29.81
C ILE A 76 -13.48 5.40 -28.98
N TYR A 77 -14.78 5.35 -28.67
CA TYR A 77 -15.39 4.12 -28.17
C TYR A 77 -15.58 3.11 -29.31
N GLY A 78 -15.07 1.90 -29.11
CA GLY A 78 -15.29 0.73 -29.94
C GLY A 78 -16.48 -0.11 -29.48
N PRO A 79 -16.82 -1.18 -30.22
CA PRO A 79 -17.95 -2.05 -29.88
C PRO A 79 -17.72 -2.81 -28.55
N PRO A 80 -18.81 -3.32 -27.93
CA PRO A 80 -18.72 -4.20 -26.77
C PRO A 80 -18.01 -5.52 -27.09
N LEU A 81 -17.41 -6.13 -26.07
CA LEU A 81 -16.83 -7.47 -26.11
C LEU A 81 -17.79 -8.52 -25.55
N SER A 82 -17.93 -9.63 -26.27
CA SER A 82 -18.58 -10.84 -25.76
C SER A 82 -17.68 -11.59 -24.76
N TYR A 83 -18.24 -12.58 -24.07
CA TYR A 83 -17.50 -13.54 -23.24
C TYR A 83 -17.30 -14.86 -23.99
N PRO A 84 -16.28 -14.99 -24.86
CA PRO A 84 -15.94 -16.29 -25.46
C PRO A 84 -15.66 -17.31 -24.37
N LYS A 85 -16.27 -18.49 -24.50
CA LYS A 85 -15.99 -19.63 -23.63
C LYS A 85 -14.63 -20.23 -24.00
N ARG A 86 -13.69 -20.23 -23.06
CA ARG A 86 -12.37 -20.81 -23.21
C ARG A 86 -12.36 -22.19 -22.58
N LEU A 87 -12.12 -23.20 -23.44
CA LEU A 87 -12.16 -24.63 -23.09
C LEU A 87 -10.79 -25.28 -23.21
N ASP A 88 -9.74 -24.47 -23.34
CA ASP A 88 -8.38 -24.86 -23.72
C ASP A 88 -7.75 -25.86 -22.73
N ILE A 89 -8.13 -25.79 -21.45
CA ILE A 89 -7.67 -26.71 -20.39
C ILE A 89 -8.70 -27.81 -20.04
N MET A 90 -9.83 -27.86 -20.75
CA MET A 90 -10.89 -28.83 -20.51
C MET A 90 -10.58 -30.18 -21.19
N PRO A 91 -11.10 -31.31 -20.68
CA PRO A 91 -10.89 -32.59 -21.32
C PRO A 91 -11.42 -32.65 -22.75
N ALA A 92 -10.75 -33.43 -23.60
CA ALA A 92 -11.09 -33.53 -25.01
C ALA A 92 -12.56 -33.96 -25.20
N GLY A 93 -13.28 -33.23 -26.07
CA GLY A 93 -14.70 -33.48 -26.35
C GLY A 93 -15.67 -32.84 -25.35
N TYR A 94 -15.19 -32.14 -24.31
CA TYR A 94 -16.04 -31.35 -23.44
C TYR A 94 -16.80 -30.27 -24.22
N THR A 95 -18.07 -30.06 -23.88
CA THR A 95 -18.90 -29.00 -24.46
C THR A 95 -19.64 -28.24 -23.36
N ALA A 96 -19.53 -26.92 -23.36
CA ALA A 96 -20.16 -26.05 -22.35
C ALA A 96 -21.58 -25.60 -22.73
N GLY A 97 -22.24 -26.28 -23.68
CA GLY A 97 -23.51 -25.84 -24.27
C GLY A 97 -24.71 -25.95 -23.34
N SER A 98 -24.73 -26.95 -22.45
CA SER A 98 -25.79 -27.19 -21.46
C SER A 98 -25.42 -26.76 -20.04
N VAL A 99 -24.22 -26.22 -19.86
CA VAL A 99 -23.67 -25.89 -18.53
C VAL A 99 -24.24 -24.56 -18.05
N THR A 100 -24.77 -24.55 -16.84
CA THR A 100 -25.33 -23.35 -16.21
C THR A 100 -24.59 -23.02 -14.93
N HIS A 101 -24.50 -21.73 -14.61
CA HIS A 101 -23.98 -21.24 -13.34
C HIS A 101 -24.99 -21.54 -12.23
N THR A 102 -24.55 -22.19 -11.16
CA THR A 102 -25.40 -22.60 -10.03
C THR A 102 -25.22 -21.70 -8.81
N SER A 103 -24.03 -21.12 -8.62
CA SER A 103 -23.73 -20.18 -7.55
C SER A 103 -22.53 -19.32 -7.92
N LYS A 104 -22.61 -18.01 -7.65
CA LYS A 104 -21.44 -17.13 -7.59
C LYS A 104 -20.66 -17.45 -6.30
N LEU A 105 -19.36 -17.67 -6.41
CA LEU A 105 -18.47 -18.04 -5.29
C LEU A 105 -17.73 -16.82 -4.75
N VAL A 106 -17.21 -15.98 -5.63
CA VAL A 106 -16.50 -14.73 -5.28
C VAL A 106 -16.58 -13.74 -6.45
N HIS A 107 -16.63 -12.45 -6.13
CA HIS A 107 -16.57 -11.33 -7.08
C HIS A 107 -15.54 -10.31 -6.60
N PHE A 108 -14.52 -10.00 -7.38
CA PHE A 108 -13.45 -9.07 -6.99
C PHE A 108 -12.90 -8.32 -8.20
N PHE A 109 -12.11 -7.28 -7.94
CA PHE A 109 -11.36 -6.60 -8.99
C PHE A 109 -9.85 -6.65 -8.72
N THR A 110 -9.08 -6.52 -9.79
CA THR A 110 -7.64 -6.30 -9.78
C THR A 110 -7.33 -4.96 -10.42
N ILE A 111 -6.34 -4.28 -9.88
CA ILE A 111 -5.71 -3.08 -10.43
C ILE A 111 -4.19 -3.28 -10.33
N THR A 112 -3.39 -2.63 -11.17
CA THR A 112 -1.93 -2.85 -11.18
C THR A 112 -1.23 -1.74 -11.94
N ASP A 113 0.08 -1.63 -11.73
CA ASP A 113 0.97 -0.79 -12.53
C ASP A 113 0.38 0.63 -12.63
N ILE A 114 0.01 1.18 -11.47
CA ILE A 114 -0.57 2.52 -11.35
C ILE A 114 0.52 3.55 -11.62
N HIS A 115 1.74 3.26 -11.14
CA HIS A 115 2.90 4.13 -11.22
C HIS A 115 2.55 5.57 -10.80
N ILE A 116 2.07 5.73 -9.55
CA ILE A 116 1.97 7.07 -8.98
C ILE A 116 3.36 7.71 -9.06
N THR A 117 3.41 8.85 -9.73
CA THR A 117 4.66 9.46 -10.18
C THR A 117 4.80 10.84 -9.59
N ASP A 118 5.94 11.09 -8.95
CA ASP A 118 6.49 12.42 -8.76
C ASP A 118 7.30 12.76 -10.01
N GLU A 119 6.75 13.59 -10.88
CA GLU A 119 7.36 13.94 -12.15
C GLU A 119 8.57 14.87 -12.00
N GLU A 120 8.65 15.59 -10.89
CA GLU A 120 9.70 16.55 -10.57
C GLU A 120 10.87 15.91 -9.80
N THR A 121 10.85 14.59 -9.65
CA THR A 121 11.91 13.84 -8.99
C THR A 121 13.26 14.00 -9.69
N PRO A 122 14.35 14.29 -8.95
CA PRO A 122 15.69 14.34 -9.54
C PRO A 122 16.16 12.97 -10.03
N ALA A 123 15.53 11.88 -9.58
CA ALA A 123 15.86 10.52 -9.93
C ALA A 123 14.86 9.91 -10.94
N SER A 124 14.49 10.64 -12.00
CA SER A 124 13.65 10.08 -13.07
C SER A 124 14.46 9.20 -14.04
N ALA A 125 13.78 8.50 -14.95
CA ALA A 125 14.39 7.76 -16.07
C ALA A 125 14.15 8.42 -17.44
N ILE A 126 13.90 9.74 -17.48
CA ILE A 126 13.41 10.46 -18.66
C ILE A 126 14.30 10.30 -19.89
N TRP A 127 15.63 10.25 -19.69
CA TRP A 127 16.58 10.06 -20.78
C TRP A 127 16.27 8.80 -21.60
N PHE A 128 15.90 7.69 -20.94
CA PHE A 128 15.57 6.44 -21.63
C PHE A 128 14.26 6.54 -22.41
N GLY A 129 13.28 7.30 -21.95
CA GLY A 129 12.07 7.55 -22.72
C GLY A 129 12.28 8.48 -23.91
N LEU A 130 13.06 9.55 -23.75
CA LEU A 130 13.31 10.53 -24.82
C LEU A 130 14.28 10.04 -25.89
N PHE A 131 15.31 9.29 -25.50
CA PHE A 131 16.41 8.91 -26.39
C PHE A 131 16.55 7.40 -26.57
N GLY A 132 16.05 6.59 -25.63
CA GLY A 132 16.12 5.14 -25.66
C GLY A 132 14.87 4.45 -26.23
N GLY A 133 13.76 5.18 -26.40
CA GLY A 133 12.49 4.59 -26.87
C GLY A 133 11.77 3.75 -25.79
N VAL A 134 12.11 3.94 -24.52
CA VAL A 134 11.55 3.17 -23.39
C VAL A 134 10.34 3.92 -22.82
N SER A 135 9.14 3.48 -23.18
CA SER A 135 7.89 4.15 -22.79
C SER A 135 7.70 4.28 -21.27
N SER A 136 8.20 3.33 -20.48
CA SER A 136 8.19 3.39 -19.00
C SER A 136 9.10 4.48 -18.43
N GLY A 137 10.16 4.87 -19.15
CA GLY A 137 11.09 5.92 -18.72
C GLY A 137 10.53 7.34 -18.86
N TYR A 138 9.72 7.60 -19.89
CA TYR A 138 8.97 8.85 -20.02
C TYR A 138 7.80 8.74 -20.99
N SER A 139 6.63 9.19 -20.52
CA SER A 139 5.56 9.70 -21.36
C SER A 139 4.70 10.68 -20.54
N PRO A 140 3.94 11.59 -21.17
CA PRO A 140 3.19 12.61 -20.44
C PRO A 140 2.04 12.07 -19.58
N VAL A 141 1.78 10.75 -19.60
CA VAL A 141 0.85 10.13 -18.62
C VAL A 141 1.33 10.26 -17.18
N MET A 142 2.65 10.40 -16.97
CA MET A 142 3.27 10.55 -15.64
C MET A 142 2.67 11.71 -14.85
N LEU A 143 2.32 12.79 -15.54
CA LEU A 143 1.72 14.00 -14.94
C LEU A 143 0.38 13.71 -14.26
N LEU A 144 -0.35 12.66 -14.68
CA LEU A 144 -1.77 12.51 -14.39
C LEU A 144 -2.10 11.24 -13.61
N SER A 145 -1.10 10.64 -12.98
CA SER A 145 -1.20 9.33 -12.34
C SER A 145 -2.23 9.29 -11.20
N THR A 146 -2.25 10.31 -10.33
CA THR A 146 -3.21 10.43 -9.21
C THR A 146 -4.65 10.65 -9.71
N GLN A 147 -4.85 11.53 -10.70
CA GLN A 147 -6.19 11.80 -11.22
C GLN A 147 -6.77 10.60 -12.00
N VAL A 148 -5.93 9.82 -12.70
CA VAL A 148 -6.36 8.56 -13.34
C VAL A 148 -6.71 7.53 -12.28
N PHE A 149 -5.95 7.46 -11.19
CA PHE A 149 -6.20 6.51 -10.12
C PHE A 149 -7.51 6.81 -9.38
N ASP A 150 -7.77 8.07 -9.03
CA ASP A 150 -9.06 8.48 -8.46
C ASP A 150 -10.23 8.19 -9.43
N ALA A 151 -10.06 8.41 -10.74
CA ALA A 151 -11.09 8.04 -11.72
C ALA A 151 -11.39 6.52 -11.71
N ALA A 152 -10.37 5.68 -11.56
CA ALA A 152 -10.55 4.24 -11.40
C ALA A 152 -11.25 3.89 -10.08
N ILE A 153 -10.89 4.53 -8.96
CA ILE A 153 -11.53 4.35 -7.65
C ILE A 153 -13.02 4.72 -7.70
N GLN A 154 -13.36 5.86 -8.30
CA GLN A 154 -14.75 6.27 -8.49
C GLN A 154 -15.54 5.28 -9.36
N THR A 155 -14.89 4.75 -10.40
CA THR A 155 -15.46 3.71 -11.27
C THR A 155 -15.73 2.41 -10.49
N ILE A 156 -14.77 1.95 -9.68
CA ILE A 156 -14.91 0.80 -8.79
C ILE A 156 -16.07 1.00 -7.82
N ASN A 157 -16.17 2.17 -7.18
CA ASN A 157 -17.23 2.48 -6.24
C ASN A 157 -18.61 2.41 -6.91
N ALA A 158 -18.75 2.92 -8.13
CA ALA A 158 -20.00 2.87 -8.86
C ALA A 158 -20.40 1.45 -9.29
N LEU A 159 -19.42 0.60 -9.66
CA LEU A 159 -19.65 -0.80 -9.99
C LEU A 159 -20.03 -1.62 -8.74
N HIS A 160 -19.38 -1.34 -7.60
CA HIS A 160 -19.69 -1.96 -6.32
C HIS A 160 -21.14 -1.72 -5.88
N LEU A 161 -21.73 -0.56 -6.22
CA LEU A 161 -23.14 -0.28 -5.95
C LEU A 161 -24.10 -1.08 -6.84
N GLN A 162 -23.64 -1.58 -7.99
CA GLN A 162 -24.45 -2.38 -8.92
C GLN A 162 -24.36 -3.87 -8.59
N ASP A 163 -23.13 -4.37 -8.42
CA ASP A 163 -22.84 -5.74 -8.03
C ASP A 163 -21.66 -5.74 -7.04
N PRO A 164 -21.91 -5.87 -5.73
CA PRO A 164 -20.87 -5.69 -4.72
C PRO A 164 -19.68 -6.63 -4.91
N PHE A 165 -18.49 -6.04 -5.00
CA PHE A 165 -17.22 -6.73 -4.81
C PHE A 165 -17.07 -7.25 -3.38
N ASP A 166 -16.55 -8.47 -3.25
CA ASP A 166 -16.16 -9.07 -1.99
C ASP A 166 -14.83 -8.51 -1.47
N PHE A 167 -13.92 -8.14 -2.38
CA PHE A 167 -12.66 -7.45 -2.12
C PHE A 167 -12.09 -6.84 -3.41
N GLY A 168 -11.01 -6.06 -3.27
CA GLY A 168 -10.14 -5.63 -4.36
C GLY A 168 -8.68 -5.97 -4.06
N ILE A 169 -7.84 -6.06 -5.09
CA ILE A 169 -6.39 -6.26 -4.90
C ILE A 169 -5.58 -5.48 -5.93
N SER A 170 -4.55 -4.77 -5.48
CA SER A 170 -3.52 -4.21 -6.35
C SER A 170 -2.41 -5.23 -6.57
N LEU A 171 -2.04 -5.50 -7.82
CA LEU A 171 -1.05 -6.51 -8.19
C LEU A 171 0.40 -5.97 -8.23
N GLY A 172 0.63 -4.78 -7.67
CA GLY A 172 1.95 -4.17 -7.54
C GLY A 172 2.12 -2.91 -8.37
N ASP A 173 3.32 -2.32 -8.26
CA ASP A 173 3.71 -1.09 -8.94
C ASP A 173 2.76 0.07 -8.61
N ALA A 174 2.58 0.27 -7.31
CA ALA A 174 1.81 1.37 -6.75
C ALA A 174 2.54 2.71 -6.99
N ALA A 175 3.84 2.75 -6.70
CA ALA A 175 4.71 3.90 -6.95
C ALA A 175 5.53 3.69 -8.22
N ASN A 176 5.94 4.78 -8.88
CA ASN A 176 6.78 4.70 -10.07
C ASN A 176 8.26 4.48 -9.72
N ASN A 177 8.72 5.02 -8.59
CA ASN A 177 10.13 5.15 -8.28
C ASN A 177 10.46 4.99 -6.80
N ASN A 178 9.70 4.14 -6.11
CA ASN A 178 9.83 3.77 -4.70
C ASN A 178 9.98 4.94 -3.70
N GLN A 179 9.40 6.10 -3.99
CA GLN A 179 9.49 7.29 -3.14
C GLN A 179 8.38 7.34 -2.09
N TYR A 180 8.69 7.95 -0.95
CA TYR A 180 7.72 8.16 0.13
C TYR A 180 6.48 8.96 -0.33
N ASN A 181 6.65 10.09 -1.02
CA ASN A 181 5.53 10.89 -1.53
C ASN A 181 4.63 10.10 -2.48
N GLU A 182 5.20 9.39 -3.45
CA GLU A 182 4.45 8.57 -4.40
C GLU A 182 3.59 7.51 -3.69
N VAL A 183 4.18 6.79 -2.73
CA VAL A 183 3.48 5.78 -1.92
C VAL A 183 2.39 6.42 -1.05
N ARG A 184 2.65 7.60 -0.49
CA ARG A 184 1.64 8.32 0.29
C ARG A 184 0.47 8.73 -0.56
N TRP A 185 0.70 9.34 -1.73
CA TRP A 185 -0.37 9.73 -2.64
C TRP A 185 -1.21 8.53 -3.07
N TYR A 186 -0.58 7.39 -3.39
CA TYR A 186 -1.29 6.14 -3.68
C TYR A 186 -2.24 5.71 -2.54
N ILE A 187 -1.74 5.67 -1.29
CA ILE A 187 -2.56 5.26 -0.14
C ILE A 187 -3.64 6.31 0.16
N ASP A 188 -3.30 7.59 0.05
CA ASP A 188 -4.17 8.71 0.38
C ASP A 188 -5.33 8.85 -0.64
N ASP A 189 -5.11 8.51 -1.91
CA ASP A 189 -6.17 8.39 -2.93
C ASP A 189 -7.21 7.33 -2.54
N LEU A 190 -6.76 6.14 -2.14
CA LEU A 190 -7.62 5.06 -1.66
C LEU A 190 -8.32 5.43 -0.35
N ASP A 191 -7.62 6.14 0.54
CA ASP A 191 -8.19 6.61 1.81
C ASP A 191 -9.19 7.75 1.66
N GLY A 192 -9.24 8.41 0.50
CA GLY A 192 -10.07 9.60 0.30
C GLY A 192 -9.53 10.81 1.06
N LYS A 193 -8.22 10.96 1.18
CA LYS A 193 -7.56 12.13 1.77
C LYS A 193 -7.12 13.08 0.66
N GLU A 194 -7.13 14.38 0.96
CA GLU A 194 -6.65 15.41 0.03
C GLU A 194 -5.28 15.06 -0.56
N ILE A 195 -5.18 15.14 -1.88
CA ILE A 195 -3.95 14.94 -2.64
C ILE A 195 -3.42 16.30 -3.08
N ASP A 196 -2.12 16.48 -2.87
CA ASP A 196 -1.32 17.58 -3.38
C ASP A 196 -0.24 16.97 -4.27
N PRO A 197 -0.47 16.87 -5.60
CA PRO A 197 0.45 16.22 -6.51
C PRO A 197 1.70 17.07 -6.81
N ASP A 198 1.69 18.34 -6.37
CA ASP A 198 2.80 19.29 -6.52
C ASP A 198 3.93 19.00 -5.51
N SER A 199 5.12 18.72 -6.03
CA SER A 199 6.30 18.44 -5.21
C SER A 199 7.45 19.41 -5.50
N GLY A 200 8.18 19.80 -4.46
CA GLY A 200 9.25 20.79 -4.62
C GLY A 200 8.73 22.23 -4.61
N ILE A 201 8.69 22.91 -5.78
CA ILE A 201 8.22 24.31 -5.83
C ILE A 201 6.72 24.30 -6.04
N ILE A 202 5.98 24.74 -5.02
CA ILE A 202 4.53 24.92 -5.16
C ILE A 202 4.23 25.93 -6.27
N ASP A 203 3.61 25.48 -7.34
CA ASP A 203 3.27 26.24 -8.53
C ASP A 203 1.84 25.97 -9.04
N ASP A 204 1.38 26.84 -9.94
CA ASP A 204 0.03 26.81 -10.52
C ASP A 204 0.18 27.17 -12.01
N PRO A 205 0.62 26.23 -12.87
CA PRO A 205 0.94 26.50 -14.27
C PRO A 205 -0.24 27.06 -15.07
N ILE A 206 -1.47 26.80 -14.64
CA ILE A 206 -2.69 27.36 -15.18
C ILE A 206 -3.55 27.89 -14.03
N ASP A 207 -3.50 29.19 -13.73
CA ASP A 207 -4.32 29.78 -12.65
C ASP A 207 -5.76 29.23 -12.52
N GLY A 208 -6.06 28.52 -11.43
CA GLY A 208 -7.40 28.06 -11.05
C GLY A 208 -7.48 26.58 -10.69
N PRO A 209 -8.59 26.10 -10.09
CA PRO A 209 -8.65 24.74 -9.57
C PRO A 209 -8.99 23.67 -10.61
N LEU A 210 -8.41 22.47 -10.45
CA LEU A 210 -8.64 21.25 -11.24
C LEU A 210 -8.38 21.42 -12.74
N ASN A 211 -7.59 22.42 -13.09
CA ASN A 211 -7.29 22.84 -14.43
C ASN A 211 -5.82 22.58 -14.80
N ASP A 212 -5.02 21.93 -13.97
CA ASP A 212 -3.77 21.29 -14.36
C ASP A 212 -3.37 20.15 -13.43
N TYR A 213 -2.19 19.58 -13.66
CA TYR A 213 -1.76 18.37 -12.98
C TYR A 213 -1.17 18.60 -11.59
N GLN A 214 -0.82 19.85 -11.25
CA GLN A 214 -0.28 20.24 -9.94
C GLN A 214 -1.40 20.57 -8.94
N ASP A 215 -2.62 20.74 -9.43
CA ASP A 215 -3.77 21.09 -8.60
C ASP A 215 -4.09 20.07 -7.51
N LYS A 216 -4.23 20.58 -6.29
CA LYS A 216 -4.81 19.84 -5.18
C LYS A 216 -6.24 19.41 -5.48
N PHE A 217 -6.57 18.19 -5.10
CA PHE A 217 -7.92 17.68 -5.23
C PHE A 217 -8.30 16.75 -4.08
N GLN A 218 -9.61 16.61 -3.88
CA GLN A 218 -10.16 15.68 -2.92
C GLN A 218 -10.58 14.40 -3.66
N PRO A 219 -9.84 13.29 -3.54
CA PRO A 219 -10.25 12.02 -4.11
C PRO A 219 -11.50 11.48 -3.41
N ALA A 220 -12.22 10.60 -4.10
CA ALA A 220 -13.43 9.99 -3.57
C ALA A 220 -13.15 9.01 -2.42
N GLY A 221 -11.97 8.38 -2.42
CA GLY A 221 -11.65 7.24 -1.56
C GLY A 221 -12.40 5.98 -1.97
N ILE A 222 -11.80 4.82 -1.74
CA ILE A 222 -12.48 3.56 -2.00
C ILE A 222 -13.64 3.37 -1.02
N ASN A 223 -14.75 2.81 -1.50
CA ASN A 223 -15.91 2.57 -0.68
C ASN A 223 -15.53 1.70 0.52
N SER A 224 -15.80 2.21 1.73
CA SER A 224 -15.41 1.59 3.01
C SER A 224 -15.90 0.14 3.22
N SER A 225 -16.91 -0.33 2.47
CA SER A 225 -17.32 -1.75 2.51
C SER A 225 -16.41 -2.68 1.71
N ILE A 226 -15.60 -2.15 0.81
CA ILE A 226 -14.63 -2.90 0.02
C ILE A 226 -13.35 -3.03 0.85
N LYS A 227 -12.99 -4.27 1.16
CA LYS A 227 -11.66 -4.59 1.66
C LYS A 227 -10.69 -4.64 0.49
N TRP A 228 -9.54 -3.98 0.59
CA TRP A 228 -8.53 -4.04 -0.47
C TRP A 228 -7.17 -4.50 0.04
N TYR A 229 -6.42 -5.13 -0.86
CA TYR A 229 -5.17 -5.84 -0.57
C TYR A 229 -4.05 -5.41 -1.53
N GLN A 230 -2.80 -5.63 -1.15
CA GLN A 230 -1.63 -5.17 -1.91
C GLN A 230 -0.59 -6.28 -2.16
N THR A 231 -0.23 -6.48 -3.43
CA THR A 231 0.97 -7.23 -3.84
C THR A 231 2.15 -6.26 -4.00
N LEU A 232 3.38 -6.70 -3.72
CA LEU A 232 4.59 -5.91 -4.00
C LEU A 232 4.97 -6.03 -5.48
N GLY A 233 5.20 -4.90 -6.17
CA GLY A 233 5.77 -4.87 -7.52
C GLY A 233 7.24 -4.41 -7.54
N ASN A 234 7.90 -4.54 -8.69
CA ASN A 234 9.32 -4.20 -8.80
C ASN A 234 9.56 -2.67 -8.69
N HIS A 235 8.65 -1.81 -9.16
CA HIS A 235 8.77 -0.35 -8.99
C HIS A 235 8.59 0.11 -7.54
N ASP A 236 8.00 -0.71 -6.69
CA ASP A 236 7.76 -0.38 -5.28
C ASP A 236 9.04 -0.41 -4.42
N HIS A 237 10.12 -1.01 -4.93
CA HIS A 237 11.40 -1.14 -4.20
C HIS A 237 12.67 -0.98 -5.04
N PHE A 238 12.55 -0.85 -6.38
CA PHE A 238 13.67 -0.57 -7.28
C PHE A 238 13.52 0.77 -8.00
N TYR A 239 14.66 1.39 -8.35
CA TYR A 239 14.73 2.57 -9.22
C TYR A 239 14.05 2.25 -10.55
N THR A 240 12.92 2.92 -10.78
CA THR A 240 12.01 2.70 -11.91
C THR A 240 11.82 1.21 -12.24
N GLY A 241 11.66 0.38 -11.20
CA GLY A 241 11.44 -1.05 -11.32
C GLY A 241 12.62 -1.89 -11.82
N PHE A 242 13.77 -1.28 -12.08
CA PHE A 242 14.83 -1.96 -12.83
C PHE A 242 16.14 -2.09 -12.06
N LEU A 243 16.53 -1.09 -11.26
CA LEU A 243 17.83 -1.10 -10.57
C LEU A 243 17.71 -1.02 -9.07
N ARG A 244 18.64 -1.70 -8.38
CA ARG A 244 18.82 -1.53 -6.95
C ARG A 244 19.26 -0.10 -6.62
N GLN A 245 18.64 0.45 -5.58
CA GLN A 245 19.03 1.72 -5.00
C GLN A 245 20.28 1.59 -4.14
N ASP A 246 21.27 2.47 -4.35
CA ASP A 246 22.49 2.57 -3.56
C ASP A 246 22.54 3.89 -2.75
N ALA A 247 23.61 4.10 -1.99
CA ALA A 247 23.75 5.31 -1.18
C ALA A 247 23.77 6.60 -2.04
N TYR A 248 24.28 6.51 -3.27
CA TYR A 248 24.37 7.64 -4.18
C TYR A 248 23.01 7.97 -4.80
N SER A 249 22.28 6.99 -5.32
CA SER A 249 20.95 7.21 -5.88
C SER A 249 20.01 7.71 -4.79
N ARG A 250 19.98 7.07 -3.61
CA ARG A 250 19.15 7.49 -2.46
C ARG A 250 19.43 8.90 -1.99
N GLN A 251 20.68 9.36 -2.04
CA GLN A 251 21.02 10.75 -1.71
C GLN A 251 20.44 11.72 -2.75
N THR A 252 20.49 11.36 -4.04
CA THR A 252 20.01 12.18 -5.16
C THR A 252 18.52 12.49 -5.04
N TYR A 253 17.68 11.52 -4.66
CA TYR A 253 16.22 11.69 -4.53
C TYR A 253 15.79 12.96 -3.79
N THR A 254 16.48 13.27 -2.68
CA THR A 254 16.14 14.39 -1.81
C THR A 254 16.94 15.66 -2.10
N GLY A 255 17.85 15.61 -3.07
CA GLY A 255 18.78 16.67 -3.41
C GLY A 255 18.30 17.56 -4.55
N LEU A 256 19.20 18.44 -5.00
CA LEU A 256 18.98 19.31 -6.16
C LEU A 256 19.51 18.70 -7.46
N ASP A 257 20.65 18.01 -7.43
CA ASP A 257 21.29 17.50 -8.63
C ASP A 257 20.46 16.36 -9.23
N LEU A 258 20.29 16.35 -10.56
CA LEU A 258 19.64 15.25 -11.25
C LEU A 258 20.46 13.96 -11.13
N LEU A 259 19.82 12.80 -11.21
CA LEU A 259 20.52 11.53 -11.15
C LEU A 259 21.43 11.40 -12.37
N ASN A 260 22.72 11.21 -12.08
CA ASN A 260 23.73 10.91 -13.08
C ASN A 260 24.16 9.45 -12.95
N HIS A 261 23.94 8.67 -14.00
CA HIS A 261 24.52 7.33 -14.11
C HIS A 261 24.86 7.02 -15.57
N GLY A 262 25.47 5.87 -15.85
CA GLY A 262 25.71 5.44 -17.23
C GLY A 262 24.55 4.63 -17.81
N ASN A 263 24.73 4.18 -19.05
CA ASN A 263 23.74 3.34 -19.70
C ASN A 263 23.57 2.02 -18.95
N VAL A 264 22.34 1.74 -18.54
CA VAL A 264 21.96 0.54 -17.76
C VAL A 264 21.71 -0.66 -18.68
N PHE A 265 21.52 -0.42 -19.98
CA PHE A 265 21.36 -1.44 -21.01
C PHE A 265 22.71 -1.65 -21.73
N GLY A 266 23.48 -2.66 -21.32
CA GLY A 266 24.64 -3.14 -22.08
C GLY A 266 26.03 -3.10 -21.42
N VAL A 267 26.16 -2.78 -20.13
CA VAL A 267 27.45 -2.86 -19.40
C VAL A 267 27.25 -3.19 -17.91
N ALA A 268 27.95 -4.21 -17.41
CA ALA A 268 27.84 -4.71 -16.03
C ALA A 268 28.23 -3.68 -14.94
N ASP A 269 29.00 -2.64 -15.30
CA ASP A 269 29.34 -1.50 -14.42
C ASP A 269 28.64 -0.19 -14.84
N GLY A 270 27.66 -0.26 -15.76
CA GLY A 270 27.03 0.89 -16.42
C GLY A 270 26.35 1.87 -15.46
N VAL A 271 25.58 1.36 -14.50
CA VAL A 271 24.90 2.18 -13.47
C VAL A 271 25.89 2.88 -12.52
N ASN A 272 27.05 2.27 -12.26
CA ASN A 272 28.08 2.83 -11.38
C ASN A 272 28.95 3.87 -12.10
N SER A 273 28.92 3.91 -13.42
CA SER A 273 29.56 4.97 -14.19
C SER A 273 28.77 6.28 -14.12
N ARG A 274 29.43 7.39 -14.42
CA ARG A 274 28.82 8.73 -14.52
C ARG A 274 29.05 9.23 -15.93
N GLY A 275 28.04 9.80 -16.55
CA GLY A 275 28.11 10.20 -17.95
C GLY A 275 26.82 10.70 -18.56
N MET A 276 25.68 10.34 -17.97
CA MET A 276 24.35 10.67 -18.49
C MET A 276 23.47 11.18 -17.36
N TRP A 277 22.93 12.37 -17.53
CA TRP A 277 21.89 12.92 -16.67
C TRP A 277 20.54 12.41 -17.14
N MET A 278 19.75 11.88 -16.21
CA MET A 278 18.48 11.24 -16.55
C MET A 278 17.37 12.24 -16.89
N GLY A 279 17.46 13.48 -16.43
CA GLY A 279 16.44 14.49 -16.64
C GLY A 279 15.37 14.50 -15.55
N THR A 280 14.45 15.46 -15.67
CA THR A 280 13.26 15.63 -14.83
C THR A 280 12.19 16.38 -15.64
N ILE A 281 10.96 16.45 -15.14
CA ILE A 281 9.93 17.36 -15.67
C ILE A 281 9.96 18.69 -14.92
N ASN A 282 9.63 19.78 -15.63
CA ASN A 282 9.42 21.10 -15.04
C ASN A 282 7.93 21.28 -14.70
N GLY A 283 7.61 21.19 -13.40
CA GLY A 283 6.28 21.39 -12.82
C GLY A 283 5.65 22.73 -13.22
N THR A 284 6.43 23.80 -13.29
CA THR A 284 5.96 25.17 -13.54
C THR A 284 5.41 25.41 -14.95
N THR A 285 5.34 24.39 -15.80
CA THR A 285 4.96 24.53 -17.21
C THR A 285 3.70 23.77 -17.52
N ARG A 286 2.79 24.40 -18.27
CA ARG A 286 1.49 23.84 -18.65
C ARG A 286 1.47 22.37 -19.13
N ASN A 287 2.55 21.90 -19.76
CA ASN A 287 2.62 20.56 -20.34
C ASN A 287 3.71 19.68 -19.71
N GLY A 288 4.29 20.05 -18.57
CA GLY A 288 5.37 19.28 -17.94
C GLY A 288 6.60 19.13 -18.86
N THR A 289 7.27 20.23 -19.17
CA THR A 289 8.41 20.23 -20.09
C THR A 289 9.58 19.43 -19.52
N ALA A 290 9.94 18.33 -20.18
CA ALA A 290 11.13 17.55 -19.82
C ALA A 290 12.42 18.37 -20.06
N TYR A 291 13.36 18.32 -19.11
CA TYR A 291 14.66 19.00 -19.22
C TYR A 291 15.77 18.23 -18.49
N GLY A 292 17.01 18.68 -18.66
CA GLY A 292 18.16 18.14 -17.93
C GLY A 292 18.61 16.74 -18.36
N ALA A 293 17.94 16.11 -19.33
CA ALA A 293 18.34 14.82 -19.88
C ALA A 293 19.45 14.99 -20.94
N GLY A 294 20.61 14.35 -20.76
CA GLY A 294 21.67 14.35 -21.76
C GLY A 294 23.02 13.86 -21.25
N PHE A 295 24.02 13.79 -22.13
CA PHE A 295 25.40 13.45 -21.74
C PHE A 295 26.04 14.58 -20.93
N ASN A 296 27.04 14.24 -20.10
CA ASN A 296 27.76 15.23 -19.27
C ASN A 296 28.27 16.43 -20.06
N ASP A 297 28.82 16.21 -21.26
CA ASP A 297 29.39 17.28 -22.10
C ASP A 297 28.34 18.26 -22.64
N SER A 298 27.05 17.94 -22.51
CA SER A 298 25.95 18.86 -22.85
C SER A 298 25.71 19.94 -21.79
N PHE A 299 26.30 19.82 -20.59
CA PHE A 299 26.04 20.71 -19.46
C PHE A 299 27.35 21.25 -18.86
N SER A 300 27.42 22.58 -18.65
CA SER A 300 28.57 23.23 -18.02
C SER A 300 28.60 23.07 -16.49
N THR A 301 27.45 22.77 -15.89
CA THR A 301 27.25 22.43 -14.47
C THR A 301 26.25 21.28 -14.37
N PRO A 302 26.26 20.50 -13.27
CA PRO A 302 25.18 19.55 -13.00
C PRO A 302 23.80 20.20 -13.21
N PRO A 303 22.92 19.64 -14.06
CA PRO A 303 21.53 20.07 -14.12
C PRO A 303 20.84 19.70 -12.80
N GLN A 304 19.87 20.50 -12.40
CA GLN A 304 19.21 20.41 -11.10
C GLN A 304 17.69 20.45 -11.26
N VAL A 305 16.97 19.81 -10.35
CA VAL A 305 15.54 20.09 -10.11
C VAL A 305 15.37 21.51 -9.57
N LEU A 306 14.15 22.02 -9.65
CA LEU A 306 13.83 23.37 -9.19
C LEU A 306 13.90 23.51 -7.66
N ALA A 307 13.54 22.45 -6.93
CA ALA A 307 13.65 22.39 -5.48
C ALA A 307 13.98 20.98 -4.98
N ALA A 308 14.73 20.93 -3.88
CA ALA A 308 14.96 19.73 -3.10
C ALA A 308 13.75 19.45 -2.21
N ASP A 309 13.41 18.18 -2.01
CA ASP A 309 12.29 17.77 -1.17
C ASP A 309 12.63 16.47 -0.41
N LEU A 310 12.46 16.50 0.91
CA LEU A 310 12.71 15.34 1.77
C LEU A 310 11.62 14.27 1.62
N ASN A 311 10.42 14.61 1.16
CA ASN A 311 9.34 13.66 0.91
C ASN A 311 9.66 12.74 -0.28
N ARG A 312 10.68 13.06 -1.09
CA ARG A 312 11.18 12.19 -2.17
C ARG A 312 12.03 11.03 -1.68
N THR A 313 12.19 10.85 -0.36
CA THR A 313 13.02 9.80 0.23
C THR A 313 12.64 8.42 -0.34
N SER A 314 13.60 7.76 -0.98
CA SER A 314 13.47 6.39 -1.48
C SER A 314 13.35 5.40 -0.32
N LEU A 315 12.29 4.59 -0.32
CA LEU A 315 11.96 3.64 0.73
C LEU A 315 12.71 2.30 0.56
N THR A 316 12.90 1.57 1.65
CA THR A 316 13.19 0.12 1.64
C THR A 316 11.87 -0.66 1.58
N THR A 317 11.90 -1.94 1.23
CA THR A 317 10.68 -2.78 1.22
C THR A 317 9.96 -2.74 2.57
N SER A 318 10.69 -2.83 3.69
CA SER A 318 10.10 -2.73 5.03
C SER A 318 9.43 -1.38 5.31
N GLN A 319 10.03 -0.28 4.87
CA GLN A 319 9.44 1.06 5.03
C GLN A 319 8.21 1.23 4.14
N TRP A 320 8.28 0.77 2.89
CA TRP A 320 7.15 0.78 1.96
C TRP A 320 5.95 0.00 2.54
N MET A 321 6.18 -1.23 3.01
CA MET A 321 5.12 -2.04 3.65
C MET A 321 4.55 -1.38 4.91
N SER A 322 5.39 -0.65 5.65
CA SER A 322 4.96 0.04 6.88
C SER A 322 3.98 1.18 6.61
N GLU A 323 4.02 1.81 5.43
CA GLU A 323 3.10 2.89 5.07
C GLU A 323 1.64 2.42 4.98
N PHE A 324 1.39 1.16 4.61
CA PHE A 324 0.06 0.55 4.54
C PHE A 324 -0.63 0.40 5.91
N PHE A 325 0.08 0.63 7.02
CA PHE A 325 -0.52 0.69 8.36
C PHE A 325 -1.00 2.09 8.74
N ASN A 326 -0.52 3.13 8.03
CA ASN A 326 -1.00 4.49 8.16
C ASN A 326 -2.11 4.75 7.12
N THR A 327 -3.26 4.15 7.39
CA THR A 327 -4.43 4.13 6.51
C THR A 327 -5.72 4.38 7.29
N THR A 328 -6.75 4.88 6.62
CA THR A 328 -8.14 4.95 7.13
C THR A 328 -9.06 3.88 6.55
N THR A 329 -8.62 3.14 5.54
CA THR A 329 -9.37 2.05 4.91
C THR A 329 -9.05 0.69 5.54
N SER A 330 -9.62 -0.39 5.01
CA SER A 330 -9.55 -1.71 5.64
C SER A 330 -9.21 -2.83 4.65
N PRO A 331 -8.57 -3.92 5.13
CA PRO A 331 -7.97 -4.08 6.46
C PRO A 331 -6.72 -3.20 6.63
N VAL A 332 -6.42 -2.76 7.86
CA VAL A 332 -5.15 -2.06 8.14
C VAL A 332 -3.97 -2.95 7.78
N GLY A 333 -2.99 -2.41 7.05
CA GLY A 333 -1.87 -3.16 6.49
C GLY A 333 -2.17 -3.83 5.14
N HIS A 334 -3.42 -3.82 4.68
CA HIS A 334 -3.86 -4.30 3.36
C HIS A 334 -3.34 -5.69 2.97
N GLY A 335 -3.26 -6.57 3.98
CA GLY A 335 -2.75 -7.94 3.85
C GLY A 335 -1.45 -8.18 4.61
N PHE A 336 -0.60 -7.17 4.73
CA PHE A 336 0.64 -7.27 5.49
C PHE A 336 0.38 -7.31 7.00
N SER A 337 1.15 -8.12 7.71
CA SER A 337 1.27 -8.01 9.15
C SER A 337 2.43 -7.07 9.53
N GLN A 338 2.39 -6.48 10.73
CA GLN A 338 3.50 -5.65 11.20
C GLN A 338 4.82 -6.42 11.31
N ALA A 339 4.75 -7.73 11.60
CA ALA A 339 5.91 -8.60 11.67
C ALA A 339 6.54 -8.78 10.28
N ASP A 340 5.70 -9.03 9.27
CA ASP A 340 6.12 -9.19 7.88
C ASP A 340 6.72 -7.89 7.33
N ALA A 341 6.08 -6.74 7.62
CA ALA A 341 6.59 -5.43 7.26
C ALA A 341 7.96 -5.14 7.90
N ALA A 342 8.16 -5.52 9.17
CA ALA A 342 9.44 -5.35 9.85
C ALA A 342 10.59 -6.17 9.22
N THR A 343 10.27 -7.29 8.56
CA THR A 343 11.27 -8.13 7.88
C THR A 343 11.31 -7.95 6.37
N GLY A 344 10.36 -7.20 5.78
CA GLY A 344 10.22 -7.06 4.33
C GLY A 344 9.69 -8.31 3.64
N PHE A 345 8.95 -9.18 4.35
CA PHE A 345 8.42 -10.43 3.80
C PHE A 345 7.01 -10.20 3.23
N ALA A 346 6.91 -9.80 1.97
CA ALA A 346 5.65 -9.36 1.37
C ALA A 346 4.71 -10.49 0.89
N CYS A 347 4.88 -11.72 1.40
CA CYS A 347 3.99 -12.85 1.12
C CYS A 347 2.95 -13.05 2.22
N TYR A 348 1.68 -13.20 1.86
CA TYR A 348 0.60 -13.50 2.81
C TYR A 348 -0.58 -14.22 2.12
N SER A 349 -1.51 -14.75 2.90
CA SER A 349 -2.73 -15.36 2.36
C SER A 349 -3.97 -14.94 3.15
N PHE A 350 -5.12 -14.97 2.50
CA PHE A 350 -6.40 -14.69 3.13
C PHE A 350 -7.54 -15.47 2.48
N GLU A 351 -8.67 -15.54 3.18
CA GLU A 351 -9.88 -16.22 2.73
C GLU A 351 -11.00 -15.19 2.56
N PRO A 352 -11.24 -14.66 1.33
CA PRO A 352 -12.29 -13.68 1.10
C PRO A 352 -13.69 -14.25 1.30
N LYS A 353 -13.85 -15.55 1.02
CA LYS A 353 -15.08 -16.33 1.17
C LYS A 353 -14.77 -17.75 1.60
N PRO A 354 -15.66 -18.42 2.36
CA PRO A 354 -15.50 -19.83 2.70
C PRO A 354 -15.16 -20.69 1.49
N GLY A 355 -14.01 -21.37 1.56
CA GLY A 355 -13.55 -22.29 0.50
C GLY A 355 -12.77 -21.62 -0.64
N ILE A 356 -12.51 -20.32 -0.61
CA ILE A 356 -11.64 -19.61 -1.56
C ILE A 356 -10.39 -19.14 -0.81
N LYS A 357 -9.20 -19.50 -1.29
CA LYS A 357 -7.93 -19.06 -0.72
C LYS A 357 -7.19 -18.17 -1.72
N MET A 358 -6.95 -16.93 -1.32
CA MET A 358 -6.04 -16.01 -2.02
C MET A 358 -4.65 -16.18 -1.43
N ILE A 359 -3.66 -16.45 -2.28
CA ILE A 359 -2.25 -16.52 -1.94
C ILE A 359 -1.59 -15.33 -2.63
N VAL A 360 -1.09 -14.37 -1.86
CA VAL A 360 -0.38 -13.21 -2.39
C VAL A 360 1.11 -13.47 -2.27
N LEU A 361 1.75 -13.62 -3.42
CA LEU A 361 3.15 -13.98 -3.56
C LEU A 361 3.93 -12.74 -3.99
N ASP A 362 4.93 -12.38 -3.20
CA ASP A 362 6.02 -11.54 -3.68
C ASP A 362 6.94 -12.41 -4.55
N ASP A 363 6.85 -12.20 -5.86
CA ASP A 363 7.68 -12.83 -6.88
C ASP A 363 8.67 -11.85 -7.51
N THR A 364 9.00 -10.76 -6.82
CA THR A 364 10.03 -9.81 -7.24
C THR A 364 11.41 -10.22 -6.71
N GLN A 365 12.49 -9.67 -7.26
CA GLN A 365 13.83 -9.95 -6.75
C GLN A 365 14.08 -9.29 -5.39
N ASN A 366 14.71 -9.98 -4.43
CA ASN A 366 14.98 -9.36 -3.14
C ASN A 366 16.01 -8.22 -3.30
N GLU A 367 15.81 -7.10 -2.61
CA GLU A 367 16.73 -5.94 -2.67
C GLU A 367 18.17 -6.28 -2.23
N THR A 368 18.35 -7.36 -1.47
CA THR A 368 19.67 -7.84 -1.00
C THR A 368 20.32 -8.86 -1.92
N ASP A 369 19.60 -9.38 -2.90
CA ASP A 369 20.13 -10.38 -3.82
C ASP A 369 21.18 -9.79 -4.76
N SER A 370 22.10 -10.66 -5.19
CA SER A 370 23.12 -10.30 -6.17
C SER A 370 22.47 -10.05 -7.52
N VAL A 371 23.01 -9.07 -8.27
CA VAL A 371 22.62 -8.85 -9.67
C VAL A 371 22.90 -10.14 -10.46
N ASP A 372 21.96 -10.56 -11.29
CA ASP A 372 22.21 -11.57 -12.30
C ASP A 372 23.26 -11.03 -13.30
N PRO A 373 24.48 -11.57 -13.39
CA PRO A 373 25.52 -11.13 -14.32
C PRO A 373 25.15 -11.42 -15.79
N THR A 374 24.08 -12.18 -16.02
CA THR A 374 23.50 -12.46 -17.34
C THR A 374 22.26 -11.63 -17.65
N SER A 375 21.81 -10.77 -16.73
CA SER A 375 20.75 -9.80 -16.98
C SER A 375 21.19 -8.36 -16.72
N TYR A 376 20.47 -7.42 -17.34
CA TYR A 376 20.71 -5.98 -17.25
C TYR A 376 20.06 -5.31 -16.03
N GLY A 377 19.19 -6.00 -15.27
CA GLY A 377 18.49 -5.42 -14.12
C GLY A 377 17.69 -6.41 -13.27
N TYR A 378 16.80 -5.88 -12.42
CA TYR A 378 16.02 -6.57 -11.39
C TYR A 378 14.53 -6.70 -11.71
N GLY A 379 14.09 -6.33 -12.92
CA GLY A 379 12.68 -6.38 -13.34
C GLY A 379 12.15 -7.79 -13.63
N HIS A 380 12.71 -8.83 -13.03
CA HIS A 380 12.40 -10.24 -13.32
C HIS A 380 11.57 -10.88 -12.24
N GLY A 381 10.83 -11.93 -12.62
CA GLY A 381 10.21 -12.85 -11.67
C GLY A 381 11.25 -13.67 -10.91
N THR A 382 11.22 -13.66 -9.59
CA THR A 382 12.10 -14.49 -8.76
C THR A 382 11.38 -14.95 -7.49
N VAL A 383 11.74 -16.14 -7.00
CA VAL A 383 11.42 -16.56 -5.64
C VAL A 383 12.67 -17.10 -4.97
N ASP A 384 12.96 -16.63 -3.77
CA ASP A 384 13.99 -17.26 -2.94
C ASP A 384 13.44 -18.54 -2.28
N LYS A 385 14.31 -19.24 -1.54
CA LYS A 385 13.94 -20.48 -0.87
C LYS A 385 12.85 -20.29 0.18
N ALA A 386 12.89 -19.21 0.97
CA ALA A 386 11.93 -18.97 2.03
C ALA A 386 10.54 -18.69 1.45
N ARG A 387 10.46 -17.85 0.42
CA ARG A 387 9.21 -17.53 -0.30
C ARG A 387 8.65 -18.75 -1.05
N TYR A 388 9.51 -19.55 -1.68
CA TYR A 388 9.07 -20.79 -2.32
C TYR A 388 8.55 -21.84 -1.33
N ASP A 389 9.27 -22.08 -0.23
CA ASP A 389 8.84 -23.03 0.79
C ASP A 389 7.52 -22.56 1.43
N TRP A 390 7.37 -21.26 1.68
CA TRP A 390 6.11 -20.65 2.13
C TRP A 390 4.96 -20.89 1.13
N LEU A 391 5.19 -20.62 -0.16
CA LEU A 391 4.19 -20.85 -1.21
C LEU A 391 3.72 -22.31 -1.25
N VAL A 392 4.65 -23.26 -1.19
CA VAL A 392 4.33 -24.69 -1.17
C VAL A 392 3.51 -25.05 0.07
N ASN A 393 3.85 -24.51 1.24
CA ASN A 393 3.06 -24.73 2.46
C ASN A 393 1.64 -24.19 2.33
N GLU A 394 1.46 -23.01 1.71
CA GLU A 394 0.14 -22.41 1.50
C GLU A 394 -0.71 -23.24 0.52
N LEU A 395 -0.10 -23.76 -0.54
CA LEU A 395 -0.73 -24.66 -1.52
C LEU A 395 -1.10 -26.00 -0.89
N ASP A 396 -0.19 -26.62 -0.14
CA ASP A 396 -0.43 -27.88 0.59
C ASP A 396 -1.57 -27.70 1.60
N ALA A 397 -1.60 -26.58 2.32
CA ALA A 397 -2.68 -26.27 3.25
C ALA A 397 -4.02 -26.08 2.52
N GLY A 398 -4.05 -25.32 1.41
CA GLY A 398 -5.28 -25.11 0.65
C GLY A 398 -5.81 -26.41 0.01
N GLN A 399 -4.93 -27.29 -0.48
CA GLN A 399 -5.26 -28.65 -0.93
C GLN A 399 -5.83 -29.52 0.18
N ARG A 400 -5.17 -29.56 1.33
CA ARG A 400 -5.61 -30.33 2.50
C ARG A 400 -6.99 -29.86 2.99
N ASP A 401 -7.24 -28.56 2.92
CA ASP A 401 -8.50 -27.93 3.35
C ASP A 401 -9.58 -27.90 2.25
N GLY A 402 -9.27 -28.38 1.03
CA GLY A 402 -10.21 -28.42 -0.10
C GLY A 402 -10.65 -27.05 -0.62
N LYS A 403 -9.81 -26.02 -0.48
CA LYS A 403 -10.11 -24.64 -0.91
C LYS A 403 -9.76 -24.46 -2.39
N LEU A 404 -10.54 -23.72 -3.17
CA LEU A 404 -10.08 -23.24 -4.47
C LEU A 404 -8.99 -22.19 -4.26
N MET A 405 -7.86 -22.34 -4.93
CA MET A 405 -6.69 -21.49 -4.72
C MET A 405 -6.43 -20.58 -5.92
N ILE A 406 -6.18 -19.32 -5.61
CA ILE A 406 -5.81 -18.27 -6.57
C ILE A 406 -4.51 -17.66 -6.07
N ILE A 407 -3.52 -17.55 -6.95
CA ILE A 407 -2.27 -16.82 -6.66
C ILE A 407 -2.38 -15.44 -7.28
N ALA A 408 -2.14 -14.41 -6.48
CA ALA A 408 -1.89 -13.04 -6.93
C ALA A 408 -0.39 -12.77 -6.80
N ALA A 409 0.24 -12.36 -7.89
CA ALA A 409 1.65 -12.02 -7.96
C ALA A 409 1.83 -10.81 -8.88
N HIS A 410 3.02 -10.22 -8.91
CA HIS A 410 3.26 -9.09 -9.80
C HIS A 410 3.68 -9.59 -11.19
N VAL A 411 4.69 -10.45 -11.26
CA VAL A 411 5.23 -10.97 -12.52
C VAL A 411 4.35 -12.14 -13.02
N PRO A 412 3.95 -12.17 -14.30
CA PRO A 412 3.19 -13.29 -14.82
C PRO A 412 4.07 -14.54 -14.96
N ILE A 413 3.43 -15.72 -14.97
CA ILE A 413 4.13 -17.00 -15.03
C ILE A 413 3.92 -17.70 -16.37
N GLY A 414 5.00 -18.16 -17.00
CA GLY A 414 5.04 -19.02 -18.18
C GLY A 414 4.61 -18.37 -19.49
N VAL A 415 4.68 -17.03 -19.58
CA VAL A 415 4.16 -16.27 -20.73
C VAL A 415 5.24 -15.60 -21.58
N LEU A 416 6.43 -15.36 -21.03
CA LEU A 416 7.54 -14.73 -21.74
C LEU A 416 8.60 -15.76 -22.14
N ASP A 417 9.31 -15.47 -23.22
CA ASP A 417 10.53 -16.21 -23.56
C ASP A 417 11.56 -16.03 -22.43
N PRO A 418 12.26 -17.09 -21.97
CA PRO A 418 13.26 -17.00 -20.90
C PRO A 418 14.45 -16.08 -21.20
N SER A 419 14.63 -15.64 -22.44
CA SER A 419 15.64 -14.64 -22.82
C SER A 419 15.17 -13.19 -22.69
N ASN A 420 13.89 -12.96 -22.37
CA ASN A 420 13.34 -11.63 -22.13
C ASN A 420 13.74 -11.14 -20.73
N ASP A 421 14.16 -9.87 -20.63
CA ASP A 421 14.57 -9.26 -19.36
C ASP A 421 13.43 -8.97 -18.36
N ALA A 422 12.19 -9.19 -18.76
CA ALA A 422 11.01 -9.19 -17.89
C ALA A 422 10.54 -10.62 -17.53
N SER A 423 11.27 -11.65 -17.99
CA SER A 423 10.94 -13.05 -17.68
C SER A 423 11.40 -13.43 -16.28
N TRP A 424 11.27 -14.70 -15.93
CA TRP A 424 11.74 -15.22 -14.65
C TRP A 424 13.25 -15.41 -14.64
N SER A 425 13.91 -14.86 -13.61
CA SER A 425 15.36 -14.86 -13.50
C SER A 425 15.92 -16.27 -13.31
N ASN A 426 17.11 -16.47 -13.86
CA ASN A 426 17.92 -17.64 -13.54
C ASN A 426 18.42 -17.69 -12.09
N TYR A 427 18.34 -16.58 -11.36
CA TYR A 427 18.72 -16.51 -9.94
C TYR A 427 17.64 -17.02 -9.00
N SER A 428 16.41 -17.17 -9.50
CA SER A 428 15.32 -17.74 -8.72
C SER A 428 15.70 -19.14 -8.18
N TYR A 429 15.42 -19.38 -6.90
CA TYR A 429 15.69 -20.67 -6.24
C TYR A 429 15.01 -21.84 -6.94
N ARG A 430 13.86 -21.57 -7.55
CA ARG A 430 13.17 -22.48 -8.46
C ARG A 430 12.97 -21.79 -9.80
N LYS A 431 13.30 -22.51 -10.86
CA LYS A 431 13.05 -22.06 -12.23
C LYS A 431 11.55 -22.01 -12.49
N GLU A 432 11.13 -21.14 -13.40
CA GLU A 432 9.72 -20.94 -13.76
C GLU A 432 9.01 -22.26 -14.11
N ASP A 433 9.64 -23.10 -14.93
CA ASP A 433 9.13 -24.43 -15.32
C ASP A 433 8.96 -25.38 -14.12
N GLN A 434 9.84 -25.29 -13.12
CA GLN A 434 9.74 -26.07 -11.88
C GLN A 434 8.60 -25.57 -10.99
N ILE A 435 8.33 -24.26 -10.98
CA ILE A 435 7.19 -23.68 -10.26
C ILE A 435 5.89 -24.11 -10.94
N ILE A 436 5.79 -23.98 -12.27
CA ILE A 436 4.64 -24.43 -13.06
C ILE A 436 4.38 -25.93 -12.85
N ALA A 437 5.43 -26.76 -12.92
CA ALA A 437 5.31 -28.20 -12.66
C ALA A 437 4.79 -28.50 -11.25
N LYS A 438 5.17 -27.69 -10.25
CA LYS A 438 4.64 -27.80 -8.88
C LYS A 438 3.18 -27.37 -8.81
N LEU A 439 2.77 -26.29 -9.48
CA LEU A 439 1.39 -25.84 -9.54
C LEU A 439 0.45 -26.89 -10.16
N HIS A 440 0.91 -27.59 -11.20
CA HIS A 440 0.19 -28.72 -11.80
C HIS A 440 -0.02 -29.92 -10.85
N THR A 441 0.52 -29.92 -9.63
CA THR A 441 0.23 -30.98 -8.63
C THR A 441 -1.02 -30.68 -7.79
N TYR A 442 -1.62 -29.50 -7.94
CA TYR A 442 -2.74 -29.03 -7.13
C TYR A 442 -4.04 -28.92 -7.95
N PRO A 443 -4.95 -29.89 -7.88
CA PRO A 443 -6.16 -29.92 -8.72
C PRO A 443 -7.18 -28.83 -8.37
N ASN A 444 -7.07 -28.26 -7.17
CA ASN A 444 -7.86 -27.14 -6.66
C ASN A 444 -7.18 -25.77 -6.89
N PHE A 445 -5.98 -25.72 -7.46
CA PHE A 445 -5.40 -24.48 -7.99
C PHE A 445 -6.07 -24.15 -9.33
N ILE A 446 -6.57 -22.93 -9.48
CA ILE A 446 -7.40 -22.57 -10.63
C ILE A 446 -6.91 -21.36 -11.41
N LEU A 447 -6.15 -20.46 -10.78
CA LEU A 447 -5.88 -19.14 -11.35
C LEU A 447 -4.60 -18.51 -10.78
N TRP A 448 -3.76 -17.99 -11.68
CA TRP A 448 -2.69 -17.02 -11.40
C TRP A 448 -3.11 -15.66 -11.98
N ILE A 449 -3.11 -14.60 -11.17
CA ILE A 449 -3.37 -13.22 -11.61
C ILE A 449 -2.11 -12.36 -11.45
N ALA A 450 -1.79 -11.58 -12.48
CA ALA A 450 -0.55 -10.78 -12.54
C ALA A 450 -0.72 -9.42 -13.23
N GLY A 451 0.30 -8.56 -13.07
CA GLY A 451 0.45 -7.27 -13.73
C GLY A 451 1.71 -7.24 -14.59
N HIS A 452 2.60 -6.27 -14.35
CA HIS A 452 3.99 -6.16 -14.82
C HIS A 452 4.19 -5.92 -16.32
N LEU A 453 3.48 -6.65 -17.18
CA LEU A 453 3.60 -6.49 -18.64
C LEU A 453 2.65 -5.46 -19.22
N HIS A 454 1.72 -4.94 -18.40
CA HIS A 454 0.71 -3.96 -18.79
C HIS A 454 -0.28 -4.50 -19.84
N LEU A 455 -0.52 -5.82 -19.86
CA LEU A 455 -1.38 -6.49 -20.83
C LEU A 455 -2.63 -7.10 -20.19
N ASN A 456 -3.64 -7.33 -21.02
CA ASN A 456 -4.87 -8.04 -20.66
C ASN A 456 -4.84 -9.50 -21.15
N GLN A 457 -3.64 -10.08 -21.25
CA GLN A 457 -3.40 -11.42 -21.77
C GLN A 457 -4.03 -12.50 -20.88
N VAL A 458 -4.45 -13.60 -21.52
CA VAL A 458 -4.98 -14.79 -20.86
C VAL A 458 -4.32 -16.02 -21.45
N SER A 459 -3.67 -16.80 -20.60
CA SER A 459 -2.87 -17.95 -20.98
C SER A 459 -3.43 -19.22 -20.35
N ALA A 460 -3.57 -20.26 -21.17
CA ALA A 460 -4.01 -21.58 -20.72
C ALA A 460 -2.81 -22.41 -20.30
N PHE A 461 -2.87 -23.06 -19.14
CA PHE A 461 -1.92 -24.08 -18.71
C PHE A 461 -2.64 -25.43 -18.63
N PRO A 462 -2.71 -26.19 -19.74
CA PRO A 462 -3.33 -27.51 -19.73
C PRO A 462 -2.59 -28.46 -18.78
N SER A 463 -3.32 -29.42 -18.22
CA SER A 463 -2.69 -30.47 -17.41
C SER A 463 -1.60 -31.20 -18.21
N PRO A 464 -0.43 -31.50 -17.62
CA PRO A 464 0.57 -32.36 -18.24
C PRO A 464 0.08 -33.80 -18.40
N ASP A 465 -0.99 -34.20 -17.70
CA ASP A 465 -1.67 -35.48 -17.84
C ASP A 465 -3.12 -35.25 -18.30
N SER A 466 -3.42 -35.58 -19.55
CA SER A 466 -4.75 -35.40 -20.14
C SER A 466 -5.83 -36.28 -19.52
N SER A 467 -5.47 -37.31 -18.75
CA SER A 467 -6.40 -38.11 -17.96
C SER A 467 -6.82 -37.43 -16.64
N HIS A 468 -6.08 -36.39 -16.25
CA HIS A 468 -6.30 -35.57 -15.05
C HIS A 468 -6.39 -34.08 -15.43
N PRO A 469 -7.43 -33.66 -16.17
CA PRO A 469 -7.60 -32.26 -16.59
C PRO A 469 -7.74 -31.28 -15.42
N GLU A 470 -8.11 -31.75 -14.23
CA GLU A 470 -8.17 -30.96 -13.01
C GLU A 470 -6.83 -30.35 -12.61
N TYR A 471 -5.69 -30.83 -13.11
CA TYR A 471 -4.38 -30.23 -12.85
C TYR A 471 -4.02 -29.05 -13.76
N GLY A 472 -4.86 -28.69 -14.74
CA GLY A 472 -4.65 -27.46 -15.52
C GLY A 472 -4.94 -26.20 -14.70
N PHE A 473 -4.57 -25.02 -15.17
CA PHE A 473 -4.97 -23.74 -14.56
C PHE A 473 -4.95 -22.60 -15.58
N TRP A 474 -5.43 -21.42 -15.19
CA TRP A 474 -5.39 -20.21 -16.01
C TRP A 474 -4.39 -19.20 -15.45
N GLU A 475 -3.70 -18.48 -16.32
CA GLU A 475 -2.94 -17.28 -16.00
C GLU A 475 -3.63 -16.09 -16.68
N VAL A 476 -3.85 -15.02 -15.92
CA VAL A 476 -4.66 -13.87 -16.35
C VAL A 476 -3.98 -12.58 -15.90
N GLN A 477 -3.58 -11.75 -16.87
CA GLN A 477 -2.92 -10.47 -16.61
C GLN A 477 -3.93 -9.34 -16.54
N THR A 478 -3.63 -8.30 -15.76
CA THR A 478 -4.39 -7.05 -15.74
C THR A 478 -3.54 -5.97 -16.41
N SER A 479 -4.11 -5.18 -17.31
CA SER A 479 -3.38 -4.04 -17.88
C SER A 479 -3.09 -2.98 -16.84
N SER A 480 -2.08 -2.17 -17.13
CA SER A 480 -1.72 -0.99 -16.33
C SER A 480 -2.77 0.12 -16.44
N LEU A 481 -2.86 0.97 -15.41
CA LEU A 481 -3.55 2.27 -15.49
C LEU A 481 -2.69 3.37 -16.15
N ARG A 482 -1.38 3.17 -16.25
CA ARG A 482 -0.43 4.09 -16.87
C ARG A 482 -0.47 4.00 -18.39
N ASP A 483 -0.29 2.80 -18.93
CA ASP A 483 -0.17 2.57 -20.36
C ASP A 483 -1.53 2.28 -21.03
N TYR A 484 -1.66 2.62 -22.31
CA TYR A 484 -2.85 2.29 -23.08
C TYR A 484 -3.12 0.77 -23.01
N PRO A 485 -4.35 0.32 -22.70
CA PRO A 485 -5.61 1.07 -22.72
C PRO A 485 -6.04 1.76 -21.42
N GLN A 486 -5.22 1.77 -20.36
CA GLN A 486 -5.52 2.30 -19.03
C GLN A 486 -6.79 1.66 -18.42
N MET A 487 -6.73 0.38 -18.10
CA MET A 487 -7.88 -0.39 -17.60
C MET A 487 -7.51 -1.23 -16.38
N PHE A 488 -8.51 -1.53 -15.57
CA PHE A 488 -8.43 -2.54 -14.50
C PHE A 488 -9.37 -3.71 -14.84
N ARG A 489 -9.38 -4.79 -14.04
CA ARG A 489 -10.14 -6.01 -14.39
C ARG A 489 -11.03 -6.49 -13.25
N MET A 490 -12.20 -7.04 -13.58
CA MET A 490 -13.11 -7.72 -12.66
C MET A 490 -13.10 -9.22 -12.89
N PHE A 491 -13.34 -9.97 -11.82
CA PHE A 491 -13.39 -11.43 -11.79
C PHE A 491 -14.65 -11.90 -11.07
N GLU A 492 -15.42 -12.77 -11.70
CA GLU A 492 -16.50 -13.50 -11.04
C GLU A 492 -16.29 -15.00 -11.21
N ILE A 493 -16.21 -15.73 -10.09
CA ILE A 493 -16.04 -17.18 -10.13
C ILE A 493 -17.37 -17.84 -9.80
N TYR A 494 -17.83 -18.72 -10.68
CA TYR A 494 -19.08 -19.46 -10.55
C TYR A 494 -18.83 -20.96 -10.41
N ARG A 495 -19.60 -21.61 -9.54
CA ARG A 495 -19.77 -23.05 -9.57
C ARG A 495 -20.76 -23.42 -10.66
N ASN A 496 -20.39 -24.38 -11.50
CA ASN A 496 -21.25 -24.84 -12.59
C ASN A 496 -22.09 -26.07 -12.21
N SER A 497 -23.07 -26.37 -13.05
CA SER A 497 -23.96 -27.54 -12.93
C SER A 497 -23.23 -28.89 -13.08
N ASP A 498 -21.97 -28.90 -13.51
CA ASP A 498 -21.25 -30.10 -13.94
C ASP A 498 -19.82 -30.25 -13.35
N SER A 499 -19.65 -30.11 -12.04
CA SER A 499 -18.33 -30.28 -11.37
C SER A 499 -17.17 -29.46 -11.97
N THR A 500 -17.51 -28.36 -12.65
CA THR A 500 -16.57 -27.37 -13.16
C THR A 500 -16.79 -26.03 -12.47
N VAL A 501 -15.87 -25.10 -12.68
CA VAL A 501 -16.06 -23.68 -12.40
C VAL A 501 -15.92 -22.87 -13.68
N SER A 502 -16.62 -21.74 -13.72
CA SER A 502 -16.42 -20.68 -14.71
C SER A 502 -15.79 -19.48 -14.02
N ILE A 503 -14.71 -18.95 -14.59
CA ILE A 503 -14.08 -17.69 -14.18
C ILE A 503 -14.43 -16.66 -15.26
N MET A 504 -15.36 -15.76 -14.95
CA MET A 504 -15.66 -14.62 -15.81
C MET A 504 -14.58 -13.58 -15.57
N ILE A 505 -14.00 -13.07 -16.64
CA ILE A 505 -13.07 -11.94 -16.60
C ILE A 505 -13.62 -10.81 -17.46
N THR A 506 -13.55 -9.59 -16.93
CA THR A 506 -14.10 -8.40 -17.59
C THR A 506 -13.15 -7.22 -17.41
N ASP A 507 -12.64 -6.69 -18.52
CA ASP A 507 -11.88 -5.44 -18.46
C ASP A 507 -12.82 -4.25 -18.20
N VAL A 508 -12.36 -3.31 -17.39
CA VAL A 508 -13.10 -2.11 -17.03
C VAL A 508 -12.31 -0.88 -17.43
N ASP A 509 -13.00 -0.04 -18.18
CA ASP A 509 -12.54 1.28 -18.55
C ASP A 509 -12.87 2.27 -17.41
N PRO A 510 -11.87 2.90 -16.77
CA PRO A 510 -12.12 4.00 -15.84
C PRO A 510 -12.98 5.06 -16.54
N ALA A 511 -14.06 5.46 -15.88
CA ALA A 511 -14.93 6.52 -16.37
C ALA A 511 -14.15 7.84 -16.37
N VAL A 512 -13.93 8.39 -17.56
CA VAL A 512 -13.33 9.71 -17.75
C VAL A 512 -14.35 10.62 -18.39
N ASP A 513 -14.47 11.87 -17.94
CA ASP A 513 -15.40 12.83 -18.53
C ASP A 513 -14.75 13.51 -19.76
N PRO A 514 -15.23 13.27 -20.99
CA PRO A 514 -14.74 13.93 -22.19
C PRO A 514 -15.41 15.29 -22.43
N ALA A 515 -16.45 15.64 -21.66
CA ALA A 515 -17.18 16.90 -21.84
C ALA A 515 -16.27 18.08 -21.54
N VAL A 516 -16.15 18.99 -22.53
CA VAL A 516 -15.35 20.19 -22.38
C VAL A 516 -15.99 21.11 -21.35
N ASP A 517 -15.33 21.26 -20.20
CA ASP A 517 -15.70 22.30 -19.23
C ASP A 517 -15.36 23.67 -19.84
N PRO A 518 -16.34 24.57 -20.02
CA PRO A 518 -16.13 25.90 -20.58
C PRO A 518 -15.16 26.78 -19.78
N ALA A 519 -14.96 26.51 -18.48
CA ALA A 519 -14.05 27.27 -17.62
C ALA A 519 -12.58 27.00 -17.93
N VAL A 520 -12.25 25.74 -18.27
CA VAL A 520 -10.87 25.27 -18.51
C VAL A 520 -10.60 24.89 -19.96
N GLY A 521 -11.65 24.79 -20.79
CA GLY A 521 -11.56 24.54 -22.23
C GLY A 521 -11.18 23.10 -22.60
N ARG A 522 -11.34 22.14 -21.69
CA ARG A 522 -11.06 20.71 -21.91
C ARG A 522 -11.94 19.81 -21.03
N GLY A 523 -11.90 18.49 -21.27
CA GLY A 523 -12.49 17.49 -20.38
C GLY A 523 -11.64 17.23 -19.13
N SER A 524 -12.00 16.20 -18.38
CA SER A 524 -11.26 15.75 -17.19
C SER A 524 -9.77 15.46 -17.50
N LEU A 525 -8.93 15.56 -16.48
CA LEU A 525 -7.50 15.25 -16.53
C LEU A 525 -7.29 13.75 -16.75
N ALA A 526 -8.11 12.89 -16.16
CA ALA A 526 -8.10 11.47 -16.50
C ALA A 526 -8.38 11.23 -18.01
N ASN A 527 -9.29 12.03 -18.62
CA ASN A 527 -9.50 12.01 -20.08
C ASN A 527 -8.28 12.54 -20.86
N LEU A 528 -7.58 13.57 -20.36
CA LEU A 528 -6.33 14.05 -20.94
C LEU A 528 -5.24 12.97 -20.88
N SER A 529 -5.12 12.26 -19.76
CA SER A 529 -4.20 11.13 -19.62
C SER A 529 -4.51 10.03 -20.62
N ARG A 530 -5.78 9.79 -20.95
CA ARG A 530 -6.15 8.83 -22.00
C ARG A 530 -5.58 9.22 -23.35
N SER A 531 -5.68 10.50 -23.71
CA SER A 531 -5.04 11.02 -24.91
C SER A 531 -3.51 10.91 -24.88
N TYR A 532 -2.88 11.08 -23.72
CA TYR A 532 -1.44 10.84 -23.55
C TYR A 532 -1.06 9.37 -23.68
N GLY A 533 -1.79 8.44 -23.07
CA GLY A 533 -1.56 7.00 -23.20
C GLY A 533 -1.72 6.52 -24.65
N VAL A 534 -2.73 7.01 -25.36
CA VAL A 534 -2.91 6.75 -26.80
C VAL A 534 -1.74 7.30 -27.61
N THR A 535 -1.25 8.49 -27.28
CA THR A 535 -0.08 9.08 -27.95
C THR A 535 1.18 8.26 -27.69
N ALA A 536 1.42 7.86 -26.44
CA ALA A 536 2.53 7.00 -26.07
C ALA A 536 2.48 5.68 -26.87
N GLN A 537 1.31 5.04 -26.96
CA GLN A 537 1.14 3.84 -27.78
C GLN A 537 1.40 4.09 -29.28
N GLN A 538 1.00 5.25 -29.81
CA GLN A 538 1.27 5.63 -31.21
C GLN A 538 2.75 5.90 -31.48
N ILE A 539 3.52 6.38 -30.49
CA ILE A 539 4.95 6.69 -30.62
C ILE A 539 5.81 5.45 -30.39
N PHE A 540 5.61 4.76 -29.26
CA PHE A 540 6.47 3.65 -28.82
C PHE A 540 6.04 2.31 -29.38
N VAL A 541 4.77 2.17 -29.76
CA VAL A 541 4.22 0.92 -30.32
C VAL A 541 4.47 -0.26 -29.36
N ASN A 542 4.22 -0.04 -28.07
CA ASN A 542 4.34 -1.08 -27.05
C ASN A 542 3.52 -2.31 -27.45
N GLN A 543 3.92 -3.48 -26.93
CA GLN A 543 3.17 -4.71 -27.13
C GLN A 543 1.71 -4.52 -26.69
N MET A 544 0.79 -5.01 -27.51
CA MET A 544 -0.64 -4.96 -27.23
C MET A 544 -1.23 -6.33 -27.46
N ASN A 545 -1.60 -7.01 -26.36
CA ASN A 545 -2.21 -8.33 -26.38
C ASN A 545 -3.43 -8.37 -25.47
N PRO A 546 -4.63 -8.70 -25.99
CA PRO A 546 -4.94 -8.98 -27.39
C PRO A 546 -5.11 -7.75 -28.28
N SER A 547 -4.85 -7.94 -29.57
CA SER A 547 -5.13 -6.95 -30.62
C SER A 547 -6.65 -6.83 -30.90
N PRO A 548 -7.17 -5.68 -31.36
CA PRO A 548 -6.46 -4.46 -31.76
C PRO A 548 -6.40 -3.35 -30.70
N ASN A 549 -7.02 -3.53 -29.54
CA ASN A 549 -7.18 -2.46 -28.54
C ASN A 549 -6.75 -2.85 -27.13
N GLY A 550 -6.14 -4.03 -26.95
CA GLY A 550 -5.64 -4.47 -25.65
C GLY A 550 -6.73 -4.84 -24.65
N SER A 551 -7.97 -5.07 -25.11
CA SER A 551 -9.11 -5.42 -24.25
C SER A 551 -9.56 -6.87 -24.47
N TYR A 552 -9.90 -7.60 -23.41
CA TYR A 552 -10.35 -8.99 -23.47
C TYR A 552 -11.29 -9.40 -22.35
N ASN A 553 -12.48 -9.87 -22.75
CA ASN A 553 -13.40 -10.57 -21.87
C ASN A 553 -13.38 -12.06 -22.19
N ALA A 554 -13.65 -12.91 -21.21
CA ALA A 554 -13.80 -14.35 -21.42
C ALA A 554 -14.58 -15.02 -20.28
N GLU A 555 -15.12 -16.21 -20.59
CA GLU A 555 -15.56 -17.19 -19.59
C GLU A 555 -14.56 -18.36 -19.63
N LEU A 556 -13.74 -18.49 -18.59
CA LEU A 556 -12.70 -19.51 -18.51
C LEU A 556 -13.21 -20.73 -17.75
N PHE A 557 -13.24 -21.89 -18.39
CA PHE A 557 -13.70 -23.13 -17.75
C PHE A 557 -12.54 -23.87 -17.07
N LYS A 558 -12.84 -24.48 -15.93
CA LYS A 558 -11.89 -25.33 -15.20
C LYS A 558 -12.61 -26.54 -14.58
N THR A 559 -12.11 -27.75 -14.85
CA THR A 559 -12.55 -28.98 -14.18
C THR A 559 -12.10 -28.99 -12.72
N LEU A 560 -12.99 -29.37 -11.80
CA LEU A 560 -12.64 -29.66 -10.40
C LEU A 560 -12.57 -31.17 -10.18
N THR A 561 -11.82 -31.59 -9.15
CA THR A 561 -11.90 -32.98 -8.68
C THR A 561 -13.33 -33.31 -8.28
N ALA A 562 -13.87 -34.42 -8.78
CA ALA A 562 -15.18 -34.89 -8.37
C ALA A 562 -15.21 -35.07 -6.84
N PRO A 563 -16.30 -34.69 -6.15
CA PRO A 563 -16.48 -35.08 -4.76
C PRO A 563 -16.31 -36.60 -4.65
N PRO A 564 -15.67 -37.13 -3.59
CA PRO A 564 -15.65 -38.57 -3.36
C PRO A 564 -17.08 -39.11 -3.47
N ALA A 565 -17.28 -40.21 -4.22
CA ALA A 565 -18.57 -40.87 -4.24
C ALA A 565 -19.00 -41.13 -2.78
N PRO A 566 -20.25 -40.83 -2.40
CA PRO A 566 -20.73 -41.16 -1.07
C PRO A 566 -20.42 -42.64 -0.81
N PRO A 567 -19.83 -43.01 0.34
CA PRO A 567 -19.62 -44.42 0.64
C PRO A 567 -20.97 -45.13 0.50
N SER A 568 -21.01 -46.20 -0.30
CA SER A 568 -22.19 -47.03 -0.44
C SER A 568 -22.47 -47.70 0.90
N VAL A 569 -23.34 -47.06 1.70
CA VAL A 569 -23.79 -47.61 2.99
C VAL A 569 -24.75 -48.78 2.71
N PRO A 570 -24.41 -50.02 3.10
CA PRO A 570 -25.39 -51.10 3.12
C PRO A 570 -26.44 -50.80 4.20
N PRO A 571 -27.71 -51.17 4.02
CA PRO A 571 -28.73 -50.91 5.03
C PRO A 571 -28.48 -51.79 6.26
N GLY A 572 -28.22 -51.18 7.42
CA GLY A 572 -28.14 -51.92 8.67
C GLY A 572 -27.60 -51.15 9.86
N ASP A 573 -28.52 -50.85 10.76
CA ASP A 573 -28.39 -50.63 12.21
C ASP A 573 -27.72 -49.35 12.72
N GLY A 574 -28.59 -48.51 13.29
CA GLY A 574 -28.21 -47.32 14.02
C GLY A 574 -27.53 -47.65 15.34
N ASP A 575 -26.49 -46.88 15.66
CA ASP A 575 -26.25 -46.42 17.02
C ASP A 575 -25.70 -45.01 16.95
N SER A 576 -26.46 -44.08 17.52
CA SER A 576 -26.09 -42.70 17.74
C SER A 576 -25.10 -42.62 18.90
N ARG A 577 -23.82 -42.41 18.62
CA ARG A 577 -22.86 -41.91 19.61
C ARG A 577 -21.96 -40.84 19.00
N THR A 578 -22.46 -39.61 19.04
CA THR A 578 -21.62 -38.41 19.09
C THR A 578 -20.74 -38.48 20.34
N ALA A 579 -19.44 -38.68 20.15
CA ALA A 579 -18.47 -38.45 21.21
C ALA A 579 -18.29 -36.92 21.39
N PRO A 580 -18.34 -36.39 22.62
CA PRO A 580 -18.12 -34.97 22.85
C PRO A 580 -16.65 -34.61 22.62
N VAL A 581 -16.43 -33.50 21.91
CA VAL A 581 -15.17 -32.75 21.95
C VAL A 581 -14.97 -32.30 23.39
N THR A 582 -13.94 -32.83 24.04
CA THR A 582 -13.55 -32.43 25.40
C THR A 582 -12.63 -31.23 25.27
N THR A 583 -13.16 -30.02 25.46
CA THR A 583 -12.34 -28.89 25.90
C THR A 583 -11.87 -29.19 27.32
N GLY A 584 -10.56 -29.05 27.57
CA GLY A 584 -10.04 -29.14 28.93
C GLY A 584 -10.66 -28.06 29.83
N PRO A 585 -10.78 -28.27 31.15
CA PRO A 585 -11.30 -27.25 32.05
C PRO A 585 -10.38 -26.02 32.05
N ALA A 586 -10.92 -24.83 31.82
CA ALA A 586 -10.19 -23.58 32.01
C ALA A 586 -9.69 -23.46 33.47
N GLY A 587 -8.45 -22.99 33.66
CA GLY A 587 -7.85 -22.72 34.97
C GLY A 587 -6.86 -23.74 35.53
N GLN A 588 -6.32 -24.65 34.71
CA GLN A 588 -5.25 -25.58 35.14
C GLN A 588 -3.86 -25.06 34.74
N ALA A 589 -2.92 -25.01 35.71
CA ALA A 589 -1.51 -24.65 35.50
C ALA A 589 -0.70 -25.72 34.77
N SER A 590 -1.33 -26.86 34.46
CA SER A 590 -0.77 -27.93 33.66
C SER A 590 -1.82 -28.53 32.74
N VAL A 591 -1.44 -28.88 31.52
CA VAL A 591 -2.26 -29.59 30.54
C VAL A 591 -1.41 -30.64 29.82
N THR A 592 -1.93 -31.86 29.70
CA THR A 592 -1.32 -32.89 28.86
C THR A 592 -1.72 -32.69 27.40
N ILE A 593 -0.75 -32.34 26.56
CA ILE A 593 -0.93 -32.24 25.11
C ILE A 593 -0.99 -33.64 24.53
N LYS A 594 -2.05 -33.96 23.79
CA LYS A 594 -2.13 -35.20 23.01
C LYS A 594 -1.88 -34.89 21.55
N THR A 595 -1.00 -35.68 20.95
CA THR A 595 -0.62 -35.58 19.54
C THR A 595 -0.92 -36.86 18.76
N ASN A 596 -1.11 -36.76 17.44
CA ASN A 596 -1.14 -37.90 16.54
C ASN A 596 0.28 -38.49 16.32
N ASP A 597 0.39 -39.56 15.53
CA ASP A 597 1.66 -40.23 15.20
C ASP A 597 2.69 -39.33 14.50
N LEU A 598 2.27 -38.17 13.99
CA LEU A 598 3.13 -37.16 13.36
C LEU A 598 3.60 -36.07 14.34
N GLY A 599 3.19 -36.15 15.62
CA GLY A 599 3.50 -35.14 16.64
C GLY A 599 2.59 -33.92 16.64
N GLN A 600 1.46 -33.95 15.91
CA GLN A 600 0.53 -32.82 15.82
C GLN A 600 -0.60 -32.88 16.84
N THR A 601 -0.92 -31.77 17.50
CA THR A 601 -2.00 -31.66 18.49
C THR A 601 -3.35 -32.08 17.90
N ILE A 602 -4.08 -32.94 18.60
CA ILE A 602 -5.38 -33.47 18.11
C ILE A 602 -6.58 -32.55 18.41
N ALA A 603 -6.37 -31.51 19.21
CA ALA A 603 -7.36 -30.54 19.65
C ALA A 603 -6.61 -29.24 20.05
N PRO A 604 -7.29 -28.08 20.16
CA PRO A 604 -6.68 -26.92 20.78
C PRO A 604 -6.52 -27.13 22.29
N TYR A 605 -5.43 -26.64 22.85
CA TYR A 605 -5.14 -26.70 24.28
C TYR A 605 -4.88 -25.30 24.82
N THR A 606 -5.44 -25.01 26.00
CA THR A 606 -5.19 -23.76 26.73
C THR A 606 -4.66 -24.13 28.10
N VAL A 607 -3.49 -23.58 28.47
CA VAL A 607 -2.91 -23.73 29.81
C VAL A 607 -2.82 -22.35 30.44
N GLN A 608 -3.20 -22.25 31.72
CA GLN A 608 -3.30 -20.97 32.41
C GLN A 608 -2.72 -21.06 33.82
N THR A 609 -2.08 -19.99 34.29
CA THR A 609 -1.68 -19.88 35.70
C THR A 609 -2.91 -20.10 36.62
N THR A 610 -2.75 -20.79 37.75
CA THR A 610 -3.88 -21.06 38.67
C THR A 610 -4.54 -19.77 39.16
N THR A 611 -5.82 -19.82 39.50
CA THR A 611 -6.59 -18.66 40.02
C THR A 611 -6.08 -18.08 41.36
N LEU A 612 -5.14 -18.76 42.02
CA LEU A 612 -4.43 -18.26 43.22
C LEU A 612 -3.09 -17.57 42.89
N SER A 613 -2.71 -17.52 41.61
CA SER A 613 -1.51 -16.84 41.13
C SER A 613 -1.68 -15.32 41.17
N PRO A 614 -0.65 -14.55 41.56
CA PRO A 614 -0.67 -13.08 41.48
C PRO A 614 -0.57 -12.55 40.03
N ILE A 615 -0.35 -13.44 39.06
CA ILE A 615 -0.18 -13.14 37.64
C ILE A 615 -1.13 -14.05 36.86
N GLU A 616 -1.94 -13.49 35.97
CA GLU A 616 -2.80 -14.23 35.06
C GLU A 616 -2.11 -14.33 33.69
N VAL A 617 -1.66 -15.53 33.33
CA VAL A 617 -1.09 -15.82 32.00
C VAL A 617 -1.83 -16.98 31.35
N THR A 618 -2.15 -16.82 30.08
CA THR A 618 -2.75 -17.84 29.22
C THR A 618 -1.81 -18.20 28.09
N VAL A 619 -1.63 -19.48 27.83
CA VAL A 619 -0.93 -20.00 26.66
C VAL A 619 -1.88 -20.86 25.84
N ASP A 620 -2.13 -20.48 24.58
CA ASP A 620 -2.98 -21.24 23.67
C ASP A 620 -2.14 -21.97 22.61
N VAL A 621 -2.29 -23.29 22.56
CA VAL A 621 -1.70 -24.17 21.56
C VAL A 621 -2.80 -24.59 20.57
N PRO A 622 -2.75 -24.15 19.31
CA PRO A 622 -3.75 -24.52 18.31
C PRO A 622 -3.83 -26.02 18.05
N GLN A 623 -4.93 -26.47 17.45
CA GLN A 623 -5.02 -27.82 16.89
C GLN A 623 -4.09 -27.96 15.67
N SER A 624 -3.62 -29.18 15.41
CA SER A 624 -2.74 -29.53 14.29
C SER A 624 -1.34 -28.90 14.36
N THR A 625 -0.96 -28.30 15.48
CA THR A 625 0.39 -27.81 15.75
C THR A 625 1.31 -28.99 16.05
N LYS A 626 2.41 -29.16 15.31
CA LYS A 626 3.46 -30.11 15.65
C LYS A 626 4.19 -29.63 16.89
N ALA A 627 3.90 -30.29 18.00
CA ALA A 627 4.41 -29.96 19.32
C ALA A 627 5.41 -31.03 19.75
N LEU A 628 6.69 -30.67 19.80
CA LEU A 628 7.78 -31.58 20.13
C LEU A 628 8.44 -31.18 21.45
N ALA A 629 8.85 -32.17 22.23
CA ALA A 629 9.77 -31.97 23.34
C ALA A 629 11.19 -31.70 22.82
N ALA A 630 12.09 -31.23 23.70
CA ALA A 630 13.46 -30.87 23.33
C ALA A 630 14.29 -32.03 22.71
N ASP A 631 13.90 -33.28 22.98
CA ASP A 631 14.52 -34.48 22.41
C ASP A 631 13.92 -34.89 21.04
N GLY A 632 12.99 -34.10 20.51
CA GLY A 632 12.27 -34.38 19.26
C GLY A 632 11.11 -35.38 19.40
N GLY A 633 10.84 -35.87 20.62
CA GLY A 633 9.69 -36.71 20.92
C GLY A 633 8.37 -35.92 21.02
N HIS A 634 7.26 -36.65 21.19
CA HIS A 634 5.94 -36.04 21.38
C HIS A 634 5.92 -35.16 22.63
N LEU A 635 5.42 -33.92 22.51
CA LEU A 635 5.25 -33.05 23.67
C LEU A 635 4.16 -33.60 24.60
N GLY A 636 4.52 -33.83 25.86
CA GLY A 636 3.64 -34.40 26.88
C GLY A 636 2.93 -33.33 27.72
N GLU A 637 3.17 -33.38 29.04
CA GLU A 637 2.61 -32.41 29.98
C GLU A 637 3.29 -31.04 29.85
N VAL A 638 2.48 -30.00 29.69
CA VAL A 638 2.91 -28.61 29.62
C VAL A 638 2.46 -27.88 30.88
N THR A 639 3.35 -27.08 31.48
CA THR A 639 3.00 -26.25 32.63
C THR A 639 3.34 -24.78 32.41
N VAL A 640 2.58 -23.88 33.06
CA VAL A 640 2.86 -22.44 33.12
C VAL A 640 2.99 -22.03 34.57
N THR A 641 4.21 -21.76 35.01
CA THR A 641 4.55 -21.49 36.42
C THR A 641 4.91 -20.02 36.61
N PRO A 642 4.22 -19.26 37.48
CA PRO A 642 4.57 -17.89 37.80
C PRO A 642 5.97 -17.76 38.41
N LEU A 643 6.72 -16.73 38.02
CA LEU A 643 8.02 -16.38 38.58
C LEU A 643 7.89 -15.24 39.59
N SER A 644 8.73 -15.24 40.63
CA SER A 644 8.85 -14.08 41.51
C SER A 644 9.64 -12.97 40.84
N GLN A 645 9.38 -11.71 41.20
CA GLN A 645 10.13 -10.56 40.69
C GLN A 645 11.64 -10.72 40.93
N GLU A 646 12.03 -11.28 42.08
CA GLU A 646 13.42 -11.59 42.42
C GLU A 646 14.01 -12.67 41.51
N ALA A 647 13.25 -13.70 41.15
CA ALA A 647 13.69 -14.75 40.23
C ALA A 647 13.92 -14.18 38.82
N VAL A 648 13.01 -13.34 38.33
CA VAL A 648 13.20 -12.72 37.01
C VAL A 648 14.37 -11.73 37.02
N THR A 649 14.55 -10.99 38.13
CA THR A 649 15.69 -10.07 38.32
C THR A 649 17.02 -10.81 38.47
N ALA A 650 17.04 -11.98 39.12
CA ALA A 650 18.22 -12.82 39.27
C ALA A 650 18.64 -13.51 37.97
N ILE A 651 17.66 -13.90 37.13
CA ILE A 651 17.90 -14.36 35.75
C ILE A 651 18.45 -13.20 34.90
N ALA A 652 18.03 -11.96 35.17
CA ALA A 652 18.50 -10.72 34.53
C ALA A 652 19.86 -10.20 35.05
N GLY A 653 20.73 -11.06 35.60
CA GLY A 653 22.14 -10.73 35.93
C GLY A 653 22.99 -10.26 34.73
N THR A 654 22.39 -10.24 33.54
CA THR A 654 22.85 -9.59 32.30
C THR A 654 21.76 -8.60 31.86
N THR A 655 22.15 -7.34 31.72
CA THR A 655 21.34 -6.14 31.40
C THR A 655 20.07 -6.38 30.57
N ALA A 656 18.92 -5.91 31.06
CA ALA A 656 17.77 -5.63 30.21
C ALA A 656 18.22 -4.82 28.96
N PRO A 657 17.61 -5.03 27.77
CA PRO A 657 17.97 -4.27 26.58
C PRO A 657 17.97 -2.76 26.86
N ALA A 658 18.92 -2.01 26.27
CA ALA A 658 19.07 -0.59 26.54
C ALA A 658 17.73 0.17 26.32
N GLY A 659 17.26 0.86 27.35
CA GLY A 659 15.99 1.60 27.33
C GLY A 659 14.75 0.79 27.69
N MET A 660 14.89 -0.49 28.07
CA MET A 660 13.82 -1.33 28.61
C MET A 660 14.02 -1.54 30.12
N VAL A 661 12.94 -1.42 30.89
CA VAL A 661 12.90 -1.75 32.31
C VAL A 661 11.87 -2.83 32.58
N PHE A 662 12.14 -3.66 33.58
CA PHE A 662 11.16 -4.62 34.05
C PHE A 662 9.96 -3.88 34.62
N THR A 663 8.74 -4.32 34.30
CA THR A 663 7.53 -3.71 34.87
C THR A 663 7.54 -3.79 36.39
N ALA A 664 7.03 -2.76 37.09
CA ALA A 664 6.97 -2.73 38.56
C ALA A 664 6.15 -3.87 39.22
N GLY A 665 5.59 -4.81 38.44
CA GLY A 665 4.85 -5.97 38.92
C GLY A 665 5.59 -7.32 38.85
N GLY A 666 6.81 -7.40 38.30
CA GLY A 666 7.54 -8.67 38.28
C GLY A 666 6.88 -9.76 37.41
N LEU A 667 6.06 -9.37 36.42
CA LEU A 667 5.23 -10.30 35.64
C LEU A 667 6.11 -11.21 34.75
N GLY A 668 6.32 -12.44 35.19
CA GLY A 668 6.99 -13.47 34.40
C GLY A 668 6.46 -14.86 34.69
N VAL A 669 6.59 -15.75 33.72
CA VAL A 669 6.24 -17.17 33.81
C VAL A 669 7.34 -18.03 33.20
N GLU A 670 7.47 -19.25 33.71
CA GLU A 670 8.20 -20.33 33.09
C GLU A 670 7.21 -21.28 32.41
N CYS A 671 7.37 -21.49 31.11
CA CYS A 671 6.63 -22.52 30.37
C CYS A 671 7.51 -23.78 30.28
N THR A 672 7.01 -24.93 30.74
CA THR A 672 7.74 -26.21 30.70
C THR A 672 7.03 -27.24 29.83
N PRO A 673 7.73 -28.23 29.25
CA PRO A 673 9.17 -28.46 29.35
C PRO A 673 9.99 -27.44 28.54
N ALA A 674 11.11 -27.01 29.10
CA ALA A 674 12.03 -26.10 28.41
C ALA A 674 12.54 -26.72 27.10
N GLY A 675 12.63 -25.92 26.04
CA GLY A 675 13.03 -26.40 24.72
C GLY A 675 11.94 -27.16 23.95
N ALA A 676 10.69 -27.17 24.44
CA ALA A 676 9.57 -27.56 23.59
C ALA A 676 9.48 -26.63 22.37
N THR A 677 9.20 -27.19 21.20
CA THR A 677 9.12 -26.45 19.93
C THR A 677 7.79 -26.69 19.23
N PHE A 678 7.32 -25.66 18.54
CA PHE A 678 6.07 -25.64 17.80
C PHE A 678 6.33 -25.18 16.36
N ASP A 679 5.76 -25.89 15.39
CA ASP A 679 5.84 -25.49 13.97
C ASP A 679 4.86 -24.38 13.59
N HIS A 680 3.83 -24.17 14.41
CA HIS A 680 2.92 -23.03 14.36
C HIS A 680 3.07 -22.21 15.64
N PRO A 681 2.96 -20.86 15.57
CA PRO A 681 3.09 -20.03 16.75
C PRO A 681 1.99 -20.30 17.79
N VAL A 682 2.40 -20.46 19.05
CA VAL A 682 1.51 -20.50 20.21
C VAL A 682 1.38 -19.11 20.81
N SER A 683 0.19 -18.72 21.27
CA SER A 683 -0.02 -17.40 21.87
C SER A 683 0.34 -17.45 23.36
N ILE A 684 0.89 -16.36 23.88
CA ILE A 684 1.12 -16.12 25.30
C ILE A 684 0.51 -14.77 25.65
N THR A 685 -0.49 -14.76 26.52
CA THR A 685 -1.22 -13.56 26.92
C THR A 685 -1.04 -13.31 28.41
N PHE A 686 -0.49 -12.16 28.78
CA PHE A 686 -0.45 -11.67 30.15
C PHE A 686 -1.63 -10.74 30.37
N THR A 687 -2.53 -11.08 31.31
CA THR A 687 -3.63 -10.22 31.74
C THR A 687 -3.26 -9.55 33.04
N MET A 688 -3.40 -8.23 33.11
CA MET A 688 -3.00 -7.40 34.24
C MET A 688 -4.20 -6.87 35.00
N THR A 689 -4.05 -6.78 36.33
CA THR A 689 -4.97 -6.01 37.17
C THR A 689 -4.89 -4.51 36.82
N GLU A 690 -5.89 -3.73 37.25
CA GLU A 690 -5.92 -2.28 37.06
C GLU A 690 -4.64 -1.59 37.57
N THR A 691 -4.15 -2.01 38.73
CA THR A 691 -2.94 -1.47 39.34
C THR A 691 -1.68 -1.84 38.55
N GLN A 692 -1.55 -3.09 38.12
CA GLN A 692 -0.41 -3.54 37.31
C GLN A 692 -0.39 -2.83 35.95
N TRP A 693 -1.55 -2.73 35.30
CA TRP A 693 -1.71 -2.03 34.03
C TRP A 693 -1.38 -0.54 34.16
N GLY A 694 -1.93 0.13 35.18
CA GLY A 694 -1.66 1.54 35.44
C GLY A 694 -0.18 1.82 35.72
N ALA A 695 0.50 0.94 36.46
CA ALA A 695 1.93 1.05 36.72
C ALA A 695 2.77 0.86 35.44
N ALA A 696 2.47 -0.17 34.65
CA ALA A 696 3.15 -0.42 33.38
C ALA A 696 2.95 0.74 32.40
N LEU A 697 1.71 1.24 32.27
CA LEU A 697 1.37 2.36 31.40
C LEU A 697 2.03 3.67 31.87
N SER A 698 2.10 3.91 33.19
CA SER A 698 2.81 5.05 33.74
C SER A 698 4.32 5.01 33.44
N GLN A 699 4.94 3.83 33.54
CA GLN A 699 6.35 3.66 33.17
C GLN A 699 6.58 3.81 31.66
N ALA A 700 5.57 3.46 30.86
CA ALA A 700 5.58 3.58 29.41
C ALA A 700 5.27 5.01 28.92
N GLY A 701 5.03 5.96 29.82
CA GLY A 701 4.64 7.33 29.46
C GLY A 701 3.27 7.44 28.78
N GLY A 702 2.32 6.57 29.16
CA GLY A 702 0.96 6.56 28.60
C GLY A 702 0.79 5.71 27.35
N LYS A 703 1.85 5.06 26.85
CA LYS A 703 1.88 4.32 25.58
C LYS A 703 1.76 2.81 25.82
N ALA A 704 0.60 2.22 25.53
CA ALA A 704 0.38 0.79 25.76
C ALA A 704 1.28 -0.09 24.86
N GLU A 705 1.63 0.41 23.67
CA GLU A 705 2.53 -0.22 22.70
C GLU A 705 3.99 -0.33 23.19
N ALA A 706 4.36 0.42 24.23
CA ALA A 706 5.68 0.32 24.85
C ALA A 706 5.76 -0.79 25.92
N ILE A 707 4.66 -1.52 26.18
CA ILE A 707 4.60 -2.70 27.04
C ILE A 707 4.81 -3.95 26.16
N THR A 708 5.89 -4.69 26.37
CA THR A 708 6.33 -5.81 25.52
C THR A 708 6.51 -7.10 26.32
N ILE A 709 6.27 -8.25 25.70
CA ILE A 709 6.66 -9.56 26.21
C ILE A 709 8.06 -9.90 25.65
N GLN A 710 8.94 -10.34 26.53
CA GLN A 710 10.28 -10.82 26.20
C GLN A 710 10.38 -12.31 26.56
N TYR A 711 11.15 -13.09 25.82
CA TYR A 711 11.58 -14.42 26.24
C TYR A 711 13.05 -14.41 26.64
N TYR A 712 13.46 -15.30 27.55
CA TYR A 712 14.87 -15.44 27.91
C TYR A 712 15.54 -16.48 27.02
N ASP A 713 16.54 -16.07 26.25
CA ASP A 713 17.37 -17.00 25.49
C ASP A 713 18.48 -17.53 26.42
N THR A 714 18.37 -18.81 26.78
CA THR A 714 19.35 -19.49 27.65
C THR A 714 20.71 -19.69 26.99
N THR A 715 20.79 -19.64 25.65
CA THR A 715 22.04 -19.77 24.88
C THR A 715 22.84 -18.49 24.94
N THR A 716 22.20 -17.37 24.62
CA THR A 716 22.85 -16.05 24.63
C THR A 716 22.84 -15.40 26.01
N LYS A 717 22.11 -15.97 26.98
CA LYS A 717 21.89 -15.44 28.33
C LYS A 717 21.34 -14.01 28.28
N SER A 718 20.35 -13.78 27.42
CA SER A 718 19.79 -12.45 27.17
C SER A 718 18.27 -12.50 26.99
N TRP A 719 17.60 -11.38 27.26
CA TRP A 719 16.17 -11.21 27.00
C TRP A 719 15.97 -10.74 25.55
N VAL A 720 15.05 -11.39 24.85
CA VAL A 720 14.74 -11.13 23.44
C VAL A 720 13.28 -10.74 23.30
N SER A 721 13.04 -9.65 22.55
CA SER A 721 11.71 -9.05 22.43
C SER A 721 10.84 -9.84 21.47
N LEU A 722 9.61 -10.13 21.89
CA LEU A 722 8.59 -10.64 21.01
C LEU A 722 7.71 -9.50 20.49
N PRO A 723 7.28 -9.55 19.23
CA PRO A 723 6.17 -8.72 18.75
C PRO A 723 4.98 -8.89 19.70
N THR A 724 4.55 -7.79 20.32
CA THR A 724 3.56 -7.80 21.39
C THR A 724 2.43 -6.84 21.04
N SER A 725 1.20 -7.33 21.04
CA SER A 725 0.00 -6.51 20.92
C SER A 725 -0.56 -6.19 22.30
N ALA A 726 -1.06 -4.97 22.50
CA ALA A 726 -1.63 -4.51 23.76
C ALA A 726 -3.13 -4.24 23.60
N ALA A 727 -3.95 -4.88 24.43
CA ALA A 727 -5.39 -4.66 24.47
C ALA A 727 -5.76 -3.83 25.72
N THR A 728 -5.84 -2.51 25.56
CA THR A 728 -6.06 -1.55 26.66
C THR A 728 -7.33 -1.82 27.46
N THR A 729 -8.44 -2.16 26.80
CA THR A 729 -9.72 -2.49 27.44
C THR A 729 -9.68 -3.79 28.25
N ALA A 730 -8.95 -4.80 27.74
CA ALA A 730 -8.75 -6.08 28.42
C ALA A 730 -7.61 -6.05 29.45
N ARG A 731 -6.79 -4.98 29.43
CA ARG A 731 -5.55 -4.82 30.22
C ARG A 731 -4.60 -6.00 30.02
N SER A 732 -4.48 -6.46 28.78
CA SER A 732 -3.63 -7.59 28.45
C SER A 732 -2.60 -7.24 27.39
N VAL A 733 -1.50 -7.97 27.39
CA VAL A 733 -0.52 -7.99 26.29
C VAL A 733 -0.37 -9.42 25.79
N THR A 734 -0.29 -9.59 24.48
CA THR A 734 -0.22 -10.89 23.82
C THR A 734 0.94 -10.93 22.83
N ALA A 735 1.71 -12.01 22.86
CA ALA A 735 2.78 -12.31 21.90
C ALA A 735 2.63 -13.74 21.40
N THR A 736 3.30 -14.08 20.29
CA THR A 736 3.38 -15.45 19.80
C THR A 736 4.81 -15.98 19.85
N THR A 737 4.98 -17.28 20.04
CA THR A 737 6.29 -17.95 20.08
C THR A 737 6.22 -19.34 19.47
N ASN A 738 7.34 -19.82 18.93
CA ASN A 738 7.49 -21.18 18.41
C ASN A 738 8.23 -22.12 19.37
N HIS A 739 8.49 -21.68 20.60
CA HIS A 739 9.13 -22.51 21.61
C HIS A 739 8.76 -22.07 23.02
N PHE A 740 8.96 -22.96 23.99
CA PHE A 740 8.85 -22.62 25.40
C PHE A 740 10.18 -22.15 25.99
N SER A 741 10.06 -21.09 26.78
CA SER A 741 11.12 -20.48 27.56
C SER A 741 10.52 -19.82 28.83
N LEU A 742 11.34 -19.02 29.50
CA LEU A 742 10.89 -18.02 30.46
C LEU A 742 10.38 -16.81 29.69
N PHE A 743 9.19 -16.31 30.04
CA PHE A 743 8.60 -15.12 29.44
C PHE A 743 8.33 -14.08 30.51
N ALA A 744 8.50 -12.80 30.15
CA ALA A 744 8.33 -11.70 31.08
C ALA A 744 7.88 -10.41 30.38
N VAL A 745 7.20 -9.53 31.11
CA VAL A 745 6.75 -8.23 30.60
C VAL A 745 7.73 -7.11 30.94
N PHE A 746 8.14 -6.38 29.90
CA PHE A 746 9.03 -5.22 29.95
C PHE A 746 8.34 -3.96 29.45
N VAL A 747 8.81 -2.80 29.90
CA VAL A 747 8.38 -1.49 29.41
C VAL A 747 9.55 -0.72 28.84
N LYS A 748 9.37 -0.18 27.63
CA LYS A 748 10.31 0.78 27.05
C LYS A 748 10.12 2.14 27.73
N THR A 749 11.11 2.61 28.49
CA THR A 749 11.01 3.91 29.15
C THR A 749 11.11 5.03 28.12
N SER A 750 10.16 5.96 28.14
CA SER A 750 10.34 7.24 27.44
C SER A 750 11.38 8.07 28.20
N THR A 751 12.54 8.29 27.60
CA THR A 751 13.46 9.34 28.09
C THR A 751 12.84 10.69 27.77
N GLY A 752 11.94 11.16 28.64
CA GLY A 752 11.44 12.51 28.61
C GLY A 752 12.52 13.49 29.04
N SER A 753 13.20 14.13 28.08
CA SER A 753 13.77 15.46 28.34
C SER A 753 12.64 16.48 28.24
N VAL A 754 12.10 16.87 29.38
CA VAL A 754 11.28 18.08 29.53
C VAL A 754 12.15 19.28 29.11
N PRO A 755 11.75 20.12 28.13
CA PRO A 755 12.55 21.29 27.77
C PRO A 755 12.48 22.29 28.92
N THR A 756 13.55 22.37 29.71
CA THR A 756 13.71 23.45 30.68
C THR A 756 14.33 24.63 29.95
N GLN A 757 13.52 25.67 29.79
CA GLN A 757 13.89 26.98 29.27
C GLN A 757 15.13 27.50 30.01
N THR A 758 16.27 27.54 29.31
CA THR A 758 17.48 28.18 29.83
C THR A 758 17.94 29.22 28.81
N THR A 759 17.83 30.48 29.21
CA THR A 759 18.31 31.65 28.47
C THR A 759 19.82 31.56 28.24
N TYR A 760 20.25 31.67 26.98
CA TYR A 760 21.64 31.95 26.63
C TYR A 760 21.76 33.30 25.94
N SER A 761 22.51 34.17 26.60
CA SER A 761 23.05 35.46 26.14
C SER A 761 24.08 35.24 25.03
N GLY A 762 24.01 36.08 23.99
CA GLY A 762 24.84 35.96 22.80
C GLY A 762 26.30 36.37 22.97
N GLU A 763 27.11 35.89 22.04
CA GLU A 763 28.34 36.53 21.59
C GLU A 763 28.49 36.33 20.08
N THR A 764 28.82 37.43 19.41
CA THR A 764 28.86 37.64 17.95
C THR A 764 30.21 37.19 17.37
N PRO A 765 30.27 36.52 16.21
CA PRO A 765 31.50 36.40 15.43
C PRO A 765 31.64 37.53 14.40
N THR A 766 32.80 38.18 14.41
CA THR A 766 33.30 39.18 13.46
C THR A 766 33.45 38.65 12.01
N PRO A 767 33.20 39.46 10.96
CA PRO A 767 33.31 39.04 9.56
C PRO A 767 34.74 39.19 8.99
N VAL A 768 35.14 38.26 8.12
CA VAL A 768 36.39 38.32 7.32
C VAL A 768 36.06 38.76 5.89
N ALA A 769 36.86 39.69 5.37
CA ALA A 769 36.66 40.42 4.12
C ALA A 769 36.94 39.61 2.84
N VAL A 770 36.15 39.90 1.79
CA VAL A 770 36.31 39.38 0.42
C VAL A 770 36.92 40.46 -0.48
N VAL A 771 37.89 40.06 -1.31
CA VAL A 771 38.58 40.89 -2.33
C VAL A 771 37.82 40.83 -3.66
N PRO A 772 37.63 41.94 -4.40
CA PRO A 772 36.91 41.94 -5.67
C PRO A 772 37.83 41.69 -6.86
N THR A 773 37.36 40.93 -7.86
CA THR A 773 37.97 40.89 -9.20
C THR A 773 36.92 41.25 -10.25
N THR A 774 37.32 42.16 -11.13
CA THR A 774 36.53 42.90 -12.11
C THR A 774 36.17 42.05 -13.33
N ALA A 775 34.91 42.08 -13.79
CA ALA A 775 34.48 41.52 -15.07
C ALA A 775 34.05 42.63 -16.04
N ALA A 776 34.35 42.42 -17.32
CA ALA A 776 34.20 43.36 -18.41
C ALA A 776 32.76 43.49 -18.94
N VAL A 777 32.50 44.66 -19.51
CA VAL A 777 31.21 45.15 -20.03
C VAL A 777 30.87 44.55 -21.40
N VAL A 778 29.64 44.03 -21.54
CA VAL A 778 28.95 43.88 -22.83
C VAL A 778 27.57 44.52 -22.70
N THR A 779 27.32 45.51 -23.56
CA THR A 779 26.08 46.30 -23.64
C THR A 779 25.04 45.64 -24.54
N THR A 780 23.82 45.41 -24.04
CA THR A 780 22.60 45.43 -24.86
C THR A 780 21.34 45.77 -24.05
N ALA A 781 20.61 46.77 -24.55
CA ALA A 781 19.19 47.08 -24.45
C ALA A 781 18.47 47.17 -23.07
N THR A 782 18.06 48.39 -22.75
CA THR A 782 17.13 48.80 -21.67
C THR A 782 15.77 48.09 -21.71
N PRO A 783 15.31 47.48 -20.59
CA PRO A 783 13.89 47.23 -20.32
C PRO A 783 13.25 48.43 -19.61
N VAL A 784 11.98 48.67 -19.92
CA VAL A 784 11.08 49.62 -19.26
C VAL A 784 10.85 49.19 -17.80
N PRO A 785 10.82 50.09 -16.80
CA PRO A 785 10.55 49.69 -15.42
C PRO A 785 9.08 49.29 -15.26
N VAL A 786 8.84 48.02 -14.96
CA VAL A 786 7.56 47.52 -14.46
C VAL A 786 7.56 47.64 -12.95
N SER A 787 6.55 48.30 -12.39
CA SER A 787 6.38 48.47 -10.94
C SER A 787 6.28 47.11 -10.23
N PRO A 788 6.82 46.98 -8.99
CA PRO A 788 6.67 45.76 -8.21
C PRO A 788 5.18 45.47 -7.90
N PRO A 789 4.75 44.20 -7.81
CA PRO A 789 3.40 43.84 -7.39
C PRO A 789 3.15 44.38 -5.98
N ALA A 790 1.93 44.90 -5.76
CA ALA A 790 1.51 45.32 -4.44
C ALA A 790 1.47 44.11 -3.49
N GLU A 791 2.08 44.25 -2.31
CA GLU A 791 1.88 43.29 -1.21
C GLU A 791 0.38 43.10 -0.95
N PRO A 792 -0.08 41.88 -0.63
CA PRO A 792 -1.49 41.60 -0.36
C PRO A 792 -1.94 42.39 0.87
N GLN A 793 -2.54 43.55 0.65
CA GLN A 793 -3.19 44.32 1.71
C GLN A 793 -4.52 43.64 2.04
N LEU A 794 -4.67 43.20 3.29
CA LEU A 794 -5.97 42.84 3.83
C LEU A 794 -6.96 43.96 3.51
N PRO A 795 -8.16 43.66 2.96
CA PRO A 795 -9.14 44.68 2.62
C PRO A 795 -9.36 45.61 3.80
N VAL A 796 -9.40 46.92 3.57
CA VAL A 796 -9.61 47.93 4.64
C VAL A 796 -10.85 47.59 5.48
N VAL A 797 -11.86 46.96 4.88
CA VAL A 797 -13.06 46.44 5.55
C VAL A 797 -12.73 45.39 6.63
N THR A 798 -11.78 44.50 6.38
CA THR A 798 -11.31 43.46 7.32
C THR A 798 -10.56 44.08 8.50
N ILE A 799 -9.69 45.06 8.25
CA ILE A 799 -8.96 45.78 9.31
C ILE A 799 -9.96 46.54 10.20
N VAL A 800 -10.94 47.21 9.61
CA VAL A 800 -11.99 47.93 10.33
C VAL A 800 -12.85 46.97 11.16
N ALA A 801 -13.18 45.78 10.63
CA ALA A 801 -13.94 44.77 11.36
C ALA A 801 -13.17 44.20 12.58
N ILE A 802 -11.86 43.96 12.43
CA ILE A 802 -11.00 43.51 13.53
C ILE A 802 -10.91 44.57 14.63
N ILE A 803 -10.68 45.83 14.26
CA ILE A 803 -10.60 46.95 15.22
C ILE A 803 -11.94 47.13 15.95
N ALA A 804 -13.06 47.02 15.24
CA ALA A 804 -14.39 47.10 15.83
C ALA A 804 -14.64 45.93 16.81
N GLY A 805 -14.25 44.71 16.45
CA GLY A 805 -14.35 43.53 17.32
C GLY A 805 -13.55 43.68 18.61
N ILE A 806 -12.31 44.14 18.52
CA ILE A 806 -11.44 44.41 19.68
C ILE A 806 -12.07 45.49 20.58
N ALA A 807 -12.60 46.56 20.01
CA ALA A 807 -13.25 47.62 20.77
C ALA A 807 -14.48 47.12 21.55
N VAL A 808 -15.28 46.23 20.96
CA VAL A 808 -16.45 45.62 21.61
C VAL A 808 -16.02 44.70 22.76
N ILE A 809 -14.95 43.92 22.59
CA ILE A 809 -14.41 43.05 23.64
C ILE A 809 -13.90 43.89 24.83
N ILE A 810 -13.14 44.95 24.55
CA ILE A 810 -12.63 45.86 25.60
C ILE A 810 -13.79 46.54 26.33
N ALA A 811 -14.79 47.03 25.60
CA ALA A 811 -15.98 47.63 26.21
C ALA A 811 -16.75 46.62 27.08
N GLY A 812 -16.92 45.39 26.59
CA GLY A 812 -17.55 44.29 27.35
C GLY A 812 -16.80 43.96 28.63
N ALA A 813 -15.47 43.83 28.57
CA ALA A 813 -14.62 43.57 29.72
C ALA A 813 -14.67 44.71 30.76
N LEU A 814 -14.70 45.97 30.31
CA LEU A 814 -14.84 47.15 31.19
C LEU A 814 -16.20 47.19 31.87
N LEU A 815 -17.28 46.84 31.17
CA LEU A 815 -18.62 46.75 31.73
C LEU A 815 -18.75 45.59 32.73
N LEU A 816 -18.15 44.43 32.43
CA LEU A 816 -18.13 43.29 33.35
C LEU A 816 -17.34 43.62 34.62
N ARG A 817 -16.16 44.24 34.48
CA ARG A 817 -15.34 44.71 35.60
C ARG A 817 -16.11 45.73 36.45
N ARG A 818 -16.79 46.69 35.84
CA ARG A 818 -17.60 47.70 36.54
C ARG A 818 -18.79 47.08 37.26
N TRP A 819 -19.47 46.10 36.64
CA TRP A 819 -20.55 45.34 37.26
C TRP A 819 -20.07 44.54 38.47
N TRP A 820 -18.92 43.85 38.35
CA TRP A 820 -18.34 43.06 39.43
C TRP A 820 -17.89 43.93 40.62
N ILE A 821 -17.27 45.08 40.35
CA ILE A 821 -16.91 46.08 41.37
C ILE A 821 -18.17 46.60 42.12
N ARG A 822 -19.26 46.90 41.40
CA ARG A 822 -20.54 47.30 42.01
C ARG A 822 -21.13 46.21 42.90
N ARG A 823 -20.99 44.93 42.52
CA ARG A 823 -21.53 43.79 43.26
C ARG A 823 -20.74 43.49 44.54
N GLN A 824 -19.43 43.70 44.55
CA GLN A 824 -18.59 43.43 45.74
C GLN A 824 -18.61 44.55 46.78
N ASN A 825 -18.83 45.81 46.37
CA ASN A 825 -18.82 46.96 47.28
C ASN A 825 -20.08 47.84 47.13
N PRO A 826 -21.28 47.34 47.50
CA PRO A 826 -22.53 48.07 47.34
C PRO A 826 -22.58 49.38 48.13
N ALA A 827 -21.78 49.53 49.19
CA ALA A 827 -21.71 50.74 50.01
C ALA A 827 -21.02 51.93 49.30
N LEU A 828 -20.13 51.67 48.33
CA LEU A 828 -19.35 52.70 47.62
C LEU A 828 -20.16 53.46 46.55
N PHE A 829 -21.29 52.90 46.09
CA PHE A 829 -22.06 53.46 44.98
C PHE A 829 -23.42 54.06 45.37
N ARG A 830 -23.80 54.07 46.66
CA ARG A 830 -25.05 54.71 47.14
C ARG A 830 -25.09 56.24 46.97
N LYS A 831 -23.99 56.88 46.55
CA LYS A 831 -23.90 58.34 46.42
C LYS A 831 -23.92 58.86 44.97
N TYR A 832 -23.98 57.97 43.97
CA TYR A 832 -23.95 58.35 42.55
C TYR A 832 -24.83 57.45 41.65
N ASP A 833 -25.94 56.95 42.19
CA ASP A 833 -27.06 56.44 41.38
C ASP A 833 -28.22 57.43 41.42
#